data_AF-A0A495VQ25-F1
#
_entry.id   AF-A0A495VQ25-F1
#
_cell.length_a   1.000
_cell.length_b   1.000
_cell.length_c   1.000
_cell.angle_alpha   90.00
_cell.angle_beta   90.00
_cell.angle_gamma   90.00
#
_symmetry.space_group_name_H-M   'P 1'
#
loop_
_entity.id
_entity.type
_entity.pdbx_description
1 polymer ?
#
loop_
_entity_poly.entity_id
_entity_poly.type
_entity_poly.pdbx_seq_one_letter_code
_entity_poly.pdbx_strand_id
1 'polypeptide(L)'
;MRKILFLAFQFLILHVSATTYYVSTNGKPEGDGSKENPYNITTAVKKANPGDVIYLAGGTYSLSETVKISRNGTTSSPIKMQPEPETGRPVLDFSGQPRFDSNARGIQLSGDYWHITGLDIIKAGDNGLYIDGGNYNTIEFCRFSENGDTGLQIGGGATYNLILNCDSYYNADKNMGNADGFACKTSAGTGNIFRYCRAWMNSDDGYDGYLKDSNDITTTYEGCYAFMNGILQDGTAAGDGNGFKMGGCDADALRSHNAILKNCVAAKNKKNGFDRNSNIGSMTLYNCTSYANEGNDYIFVAAKEKQQDLAEGKKITIKNCISVSNTTPNISCRTDQIDMSHNTWDENLNCNTDDFVSLNINQYLADRDENGNLPDFTCLHLKSTSSLIDKGIVITGISYNGNAPDLGAYEYQPGDIDIDPSDPLEDYTVNFSTIPGIFSAETVTGGTTGTQHGITIGGTGSKSGSFIPSQAANAPGSSGAVKLDGNGSYVQFPKQPKVKQVICHVAASGININPRSLSLQSSIDGINFSDIPGGLLEVTNDATGKTICIDFDGTKDLFFRLISKSSGWNIYDFIVKPDNMTTGVPETEVTDITNIHLTGNILYLPENKSVTIYNISGKLCFQNKNTTTIDFSAQNRGYYIVRIKDMKGNTIISKIMY
;
A
#
# COMPACT_ATOMS: atom_id res chain seq x y z
N MET A 1 -28.53 60.25 50.28
CA MET A 1 -27.87 60.19 48.95
C MET A 1 -26.93 58.98 48.96
N ARG A 2 -27.22 57.99 48.11
CA ARG A 2 -26.53 56.68 48.05
C ARG A 2 -25.14 56.84 47.42
N LYS A 3 -24.10 56.33 48.09
CA LYS A 3 -22.77 56.15 47.50
C LYS A 3 -22.79 54.87 46.67
N ILE A 4 -22.59 54.99 45.36
CA ILE A 4 -22.49 53.87 44.42
C ILE A 4 -21.02 53.46 44.36
N LEU A 5 -20.75 52.21 44.75
CA LEU A 5 -19.45 51.56 44.67
C LEU A 5 -19.31 50.99 43.25
N PHE A 6 -18.37 51.51 42.45
CA PHE A 6 -18.03 50.94 41.14
C PHE A 6 -17.10 49.74 41.36
N LEU A 7 -17.61 48.54 41.08
CA LEU A 7 -16.82 47.31 41.06
C LEU A 7 -16.25 47.14 39.64
N ALA A 8 -14.94 47.31 39.47
CA ALA A 8 -14.26 47.04 38.21
C ALA A 8 -14.09 45.52 38.04
N PHE A 9 -14.84 44.91 37.12
CA PHE A 9 -14.64 43.53 36.69
C PHE A 9 -13.44 43.49 35.73
N GLN A 10 -12.30 43.06 36.25
CA GLN A 10 -11.11 42.79 35.45
C GLN A 10 -11.30 41.42 34.78
N PHE A 11 -11.67 41.40 33.50
CA PHE A 11 -11.65 40.19 32.69
C PHE A 11 -10.19 39.76 32.52
N LEU A 12 -9.76 38.79 33.33
CA LEU A 12 -8.49 38.09 33.12
C LEU A 12 -8.65 37.23 31.86
N ILE A 13 -8.15 37.72 30.72
CA ILE A 13 -8.04 36.91 29.50
C ILE A 13 -6.91 35.91 29.74
N LEU A 14 -7.24 34.75 30.31
CA LEU A 14 -6.34 33.60 30.35
C LEU A 14 -6.07 33.17 28.90
N HIS A 15 -4.91 33.54 28.39
CA HIS A 15 -4.37 32.93 27.18
C HIS A 15 -3.97 31.50 27.54
N VAL A 16 -4.88 30.55 27.35
CA VAL A 16 -4.54 29.13 27.40
C VAL A 16 -3.72 28.85 26.14
N SER A 17 -2.41 28.81 26.28
CA SER A 17 -1.53 28.33 25.21
C SER A 17 -1.80 26.85 24.99
N ALA A 18 -1.82 26.43 23.72
CA ALA A 18 -1.82 25.02 23.36
C ALA A 18 -0.67 24.29 24.09
N THR A 19 -0.99 23.17 24.72
CA THR A 19 -0.02 22.30 25.38
C THR A 19 0.37 21.16 24.44
N THR A 20 1.64 20.78 24.46
CA THR A 20 2.11 19.56 23.79
C THR A 20 2.29 18.45 24.81
N TYR A 21 1.67 17.30 24.56
CA TYR A 21 1.86 16.08 25.34
C TYR A 21 2.63 15.05 24.52
N TYR A 22 3.62 14.43 25.13
CA TYR A 22 4.33 13.28 24.58
C TYR A 22 3.78 11.99 25.17
N VAL A 23 3.62 11.00 24.30
CA VAL A 23 3.14 9.66 24.59
C VAL A 23 4.16 8.66 24.08
N SER A 24 4.46 7.62 24.85
CA SER A 24 5.39 6.57 24.45
C SER A 24 4.90 5.19 24.87
N THR A 25 5.50 4.13 24.32
CA THR A 25 5.14 2.73 24.63
C THR A 25 5.35 2.36 26.10
N ASN A 26 6.25 3.07 26.79
CA ASN A 26 6.52 2.93 28.23
C ASN A 26 5.98 4.12 29.05
N GLY A 27 5.19 4.99 28.42
CA GLY A 27 4.57 6.13 29.07
C GLY A 27 3.60 5.68 30.16
N LYS A 28 3.34 6.55 31.13
CA LYS A 28 2.61 6.17 32.33
C LYS A 28 1.57 7.21 32.76
N PRO A 29 0.54 6.82 33.53
CA PRO A 29 -0.48 7.78 33.99
C PRO A 29 0.04 8.89 34.91
N GLU A 30 1.13 8.61 35.63
CA GLU A 30 1.77 9.49 36.61
C GLU A 30 2.88 10.36 36.00
N GLY A 31 3.15 10.22 34.70
CA GLY A 31 3.98 11.16 33.95
C GLY A 31 3.45 12.59 34.03
N ASP A 32 4.22 13.55 33.52
CA ASP A 32 3.79 14.95 33.41
C ASP A 32 3.42 15.34 31.98
N GLY A 33 3.68 14.46 31.00
CA GLY A 33 3.39 14.66 29.58
C GLY A 33 4.53 15.33 28.81
N SER A 34 5.66 15.60 29.46
CA SER A 34 6.91 15.98 28.79
C SER A 34 7.53 14.79 28.05
N LYS A 35 8.55 15.06 27.22
CA LYS A 35 9.30 14.02 26.51
C LYS A 35 10.10 13.13 27.47
N GLU A 36 10.53 13.70 28.60
CA GLU A 36 11.28 13.01 29.66
C GLU A 36 10.37 12.11 30.51
N ASN A 37 9.13 12.54 30.77
CA ASN A 37 8.13 11.79 31.55
C ASN A 37 6.79 11.68 30.79
N PRO A 38 6.75 10.91 29.68
CA PRO A 38 5.60 10.87 28.79
C PRO A 38 4.39 10.17 29.42
N TYR A 39 3.20 10.58 28.96
CA TYR A 39 1.95 9.90 29.31
C TYR A 39 1.81 8.56 28.58
N ASN A 40 0.97 7.66 29.09
CA ASN A 40 0.36 6.66 28.22
C ASN A 40 -0.80 7.30 27.43
N ILE A 41 -1.19 6.66 26.33
CA ILE A 41 -2.20 7.20 25.41
C ILE A 41 -3.54 7.51 26.10
N THR A 42 -4.02 6.60 26.96
CA THR A 42 -5.29 6.75 27.69
C THR A 42 -5.30 7.95 28.62
N THR A 43 -4.15 8.33 29.19
CA THR A 43 -4.02 9.51 30.04
C THR A 43 -3.98 10.79 29.20
N ALA A 44 -3.23 10.79 28.10
CA ALA A 44 -3.11 11.96 27.22
C ALA A 44 -4.47 12.39 26.64
N VAL A 45 -5.26 11.44 26.12
CA VAL A 45 -6.59 11.77 25.54
C VAL A 45 -7.58 12.32 26.55
N LYS A 46 -7.45 11.94 27.83
CA LYS A 46 -8.29 12.46 28.93
C LYS A 46 -7.89 13.86 29.38
N LYS A 47 -6.60 14.20 29.24
CA LYS A 47 -6.05 15.51 29.65
C LYS A 47 -6.13 16.59 28.58
N ALA A 48 -6.29 16.22 27.32
CA ALA A 48 -6.31 17.15 26.20
C ALA A 48 -7.42 18.22 26.32
N ASN A 49 -7.07 19.43 25.90
CA ASN A 49 -7.94 20.60 25.78
C ASN A 49 -7.89 21.13 24.34
N PRO A 50 -8.87 21.95 23.90
CA PRO A 50 -8.85 22.57 22.59
C PRO A 50 -7.50 23.21 22.25
N GLY A 51 -6.93 22.84 21.09
CA GLY A 51 -5.65 23.33 20.60
C GLY A 51 -4.43 22.49 21.02
N ASP A 52 -4.57 21.57 21.97
CA ASP A 52 -3.46 20.71 22.40
C ASP A 52 -3.00 19.75 21.28
N VAL A 53 -1.73 19.39 21.32
CA VAL A 53 -1.11 18.40 20.42
C VAL A 53 -0.61 17.22 21.24
N ILE A 54 -1.01 16.01 20.87
CA ILE A 54 -0.51 14.75 21.42
C ILE A 54 0.42 14.13 20.38
N TYR A 55 1.71 14.07 20.70
CA TYR A 55 2.71 13.34 19.92
C TYR A 55 2.87 11.93 20.47
N LEU A 56 2.73 10.92 19.61
CA LEU A 56 2.99 9.53 19.93
C LEU A 56 4.34 9.15 19.35
N ALA A 57 5.31 8.79 20.20
CA ALA A 57 6.56 8.19 19.75
C ALA A 57 6.29 6.92 18.94
N GLY A 58 7.04 6.70 17.87
CA GLY A 58 6.96 5.48 17.07
C GLY A 58 7.29 4.23 17.89
N GLY A 59 6.71 3.11 17.46
CA GLY A 59 6.77 1.83 18.17
C GLY A 59 5.39 1.22 18.39
N THR A 60 5.37 0.02 18.97
CA THR A 60 4.15 -0.76 19.21
C THR A 60 3.65 -0.57 20.64
N TYR A 61 2.42 -0.08 20.77
CA TYR A 61 1.69 0.10 22.01
C TYR A 61 0.80 -1.12 22.22
N SER A 62 1.18 -1.99 23.15
CA SER A 62 0.35 -3.14 23.53
C SER A 62 -0.81 -2.70 24.42
N LEU A 63 -2.03 -2.76 23.89
CA LEU A 63 -3.25 -2.27 24.53
C LEU A 63 -4.23 -3.43 24.76
N SER A 64 -4.85 -3.45 25.94
CA SER A 64 -5.91 -4.40 26.30
C SER A 64 -7.26 -3.73 26.54
N GLU A 65 -7.31 -2.39 26.46
CA GLU A 65 -8.47 -1.57 26.81
C GLU A 65 -8.76 -0.58 25.69
N THR A 66 -10.04 -0.24 25.49
CA THR A 66 -10.47 0.78 24.53
C THR A 66 -9.92 2.16 24.89
N VAL A 67 -9.31 2.84 23.92
CA VAL A 67 -8.92 4.25 24.04
C VAL A 67 -10.18 5.12 23.81
N LYS A 68 -10.76 5.61 24.92
CA LYS A 68 -11.96 6.45 24.90
C LYS A 68 -11.60 7.93 24.78
N ILE A 69 -12.05 8.56 23.71
CA ILE A 69 -11.80 9.96 23.38
C ILE A 69 -13.13 10.73 23.47
N SER A 70 -13.31 11.53 24.52
CA SER A 70 -14.55 12.27 24.79
C SER A 70 -14.36 13.77 25.04
N ARG A 71 -13.11 14.27 25.02
CA ARG A 71 -12.83 15.71 25.09
C ARG A 71 -13.17 16.33 23.75
N ASN A 72 -13.57 17.60 23.73
CA ASN A 72 -13.86 18.32 22.50
C ASN A 72 -12.74 19.31 22.23
N GLY A 73 -12.32 19.40 20.97
CA GLY A 73 -11.69 20.59 20.42
C GLY A 73 -12.72 21.65 20.07
N THR A 74 -12.31 22.61 19.25
CA THR A 74 -13.20 23.61 18.64
C THR A 74 -12.78 23.83 17.19
N THR A 75 -13.63 24.47 16.39
CA THR A 75 -13.32 24.81 14.99
C THR A 75 -12.01 25.60 14.86
N SER A 76 -11.73 26.53 15.77
CA SER A 76 -10.49 27.34 15.76
C SER A 76 -9.30 26.64 16.42
N SER A 77 -9.56 25.64 17.26
CA SER A 77 -8.54 24.98 18.08
C SER A 77 -8.86 23.48 18.18
N PRO A 78 -8.69 22.71 17.10
CA PRO A 78 -8.86 21.27 17.13
C PRO A 78 -7.80 20.62 18.03
N ILE A 79 -8.10 19.44 18.57
CA ILE A 79 -7.11 18.63 19.31
C ILE A 79 -6.41 17.72 18.31
N LYS A 80 -5.07 17.74 18.29
CA LYS A 80 -4.29 16.93 17.34
C LYS A 80 -3.68 15.72 18.03
N MET A 81 -3.74 14.56 17.38
CA MET A 81 -3.04 13.33 17.79
C MET A 81 -2.28 12.78 16.59
N GLN A 82 -0.95 12.75 16.67
CA GLN A 82 -0.11 12.46 15.50
C GLN A 82 1.24 11.80 15.91
N PRO A 83 1.97 11.18 14.97
CA PRO A 83 3.30 10.65 15.23
C PRO A 83 4.24 11.74 15.71
N GLU A 84 5.09 11.41 16.67
CA GLU A 84 6.24 12.24 17.00
C GLU A 84 7.19 12.26 15.80
N PRO A 85 7.59 13.44 15.30
CA PRO A 85 8.49 13.56 14.16
C PRO A 85 9.75 12.70 14.34
N GLU A 86 10.20 12.08 13.24
CA GLU A 86 11.45 11.29 13.17
C GLU A 86 11.48 10.00 14.02
N THR A 87 10.39 9.64 14.70
CA THR A 87 10.34 8.41 15.52
C THR A 87 9.71 7.20 14.82
N GLY A 88 9.13 7.40 13.64
CA GLY A 88 8.37 6.38 12.90
C GLY A 88 6.88 6.39 13.24
N ARG A 89 6.11 5.49 12.62
CA ARG A 89 4.66 5.40 12.80
C ARG A 89 4.30 4.62 14.09
N PRO A 90 3.42 5.16 14.95
CA PRO A 90 2.88 4.43 16.10
C PRO A 90 1.96 3.30 15.65
N VAL A 91 2.15 2.11 16.22
CA VAL A 91 1.25 0.96 16.06
C VAL A 91 0.50 0.75 17.36
N LEU A 92 -0.81 0.95 17.35
CA LEU A 92 -1.70 0.63 18.45
C LEU A 92 -2.19 -0.81 18.29
N ASP A 93 -1.55 -1.73 19.01
CA ASP A 93 -1.86 -3.16 18.94
C ASP A 93 -2.81 -3.54 20.07
N PHE A 94 -4.06 -3.82 19.69
CA PHE A 94 -5.12 -4.18 20.61
C PHE A 94 -5.26 -5.68 20.82
N SER A 95 -4.25 -6.50 20.47
CA SER A 95 -4.29 -7.95 20.67
C SER A 95 -4.52 -8.40 22.12
N GLY A 96 -4.39 -7.49 23.10
CA GLY A 96 -4.73 -7.74 24.51
C GLY A 96 -6.24 -7.72 24.79
N GLN A 97 -7.08 -7.29 23.85
CA GLN A 97 -8.54 -7.29 23.96
C GLN A 97 -9.13 -8.68 23.66
N PRO A 98 -10.30 -9.02 24.24
CA PRO A 98 -11.05 -10.19 23.80
C PRO A 98 -11.51 -10.01 22.35
N ARG A 99 -11.16 -10.96 21.47
CA ARG A 99 -11.53 -10.92 20.06
C ARG A 99 -13.02 -11.25 19.86
N PHE A 100 -13.66 -10.53 18.94
CA PHE A 100 -15.08 -10.63 18.60
C PHE A 100 -16.03 -10.26 19.75
N ASP A 101 -15.63 -9.30 20.58
CA ASP A 101 -16.48 -8.71 21.63
C ASP A 101 -16.86 -7.30 21.22
N SER A 102 -18.15 -7.05 20.98
CA SER A 102 -18.70 -5.74 20.57
C SER A 102 -18.37 -4.56 21.51
N ASN A 103 -17.87 -4.81 22.71
CA ASN A 103 -17.41 -3.76 23.64
C ASN A 103 -15.90 -3.47 23.53
N ALA A 104 -15.15 -4.30 22.82
CA ALA A 104 -13.71 -4.27 22.70
C ALA A 104 -13.25 -3.51 21.44
N ARG A 105 -13.73 -2.28 21.29
CA ARG A 105 -13.28 -1.35 20.23
C ARG A 105 -11.86 -0.90 20.51
N GLY A 106 -11.04 -0.67 19.48
CA GLY A 106 -9.70 -0.11 19.65
C GLY A 106 -9.78 1.32 20.17
N ILE A 107 -10.29 2.23 19.33
CA ILE A 107 -10.57 3.62 19.67
C ILE A 107 -12.07 3.86 19.62
N GLN A 108 -12.61 4.52 20.65
CA GLN A 108 -13.97 5.07 20.63
C GLN A 108 -13.91 6.60 20.71
N LEU A 109 -14.35 7.27 19.64
CA LEU A 109 -14.31 8.72 19.50
C LEU A 109 -15.72 9.31 19.62
N SER A 110 -16.05 9.88 20.78
CA SER A 110 -17.29 10.63 21.00
C SER A 110 -17.08 12.14 21.10
N GLY A 111 -15.82 12.59 21.10
CA GLY A 111 -15.48 14.00 21.08
C GLY A 111 -15.58 14.65 19.70
N ASP A 112 -15.67 15.98 19.69
CA ASP A 112 -15.72 16.80 18.48
C ASP A 112 -14.36 17.45 18.17
N TYR A 113 -14.13 17.81 16.89
CA TYR A 113 -12.97 18.58 16.43
C TYR A 113 -11.60 17.97 16.79
N TRP A 114 -11.47 16.65 16.67
CA TRP A 114 -10.19 15.96 16.68
C TRP A 114 -9.57 15.88 15.29
N HIS A 115 -8.25 15.94 15.23
CA HIS A 115 -7.46 15.60 14.06
C HIS A 115 -6.50 14.47 14.46
N ILE A 116 -6.83 13.24 14.05
CA ILE A 116 -6.03 12.04 14.33
C ILE A 116 -5.32 11.65 13.04
N THR A 117 -3.99 11.65 13.07
CA THR A 117 -3.18 11.44 11.86
C THR A 117 -2.19 10.31 12.05
N GLY A 118 -1.94 9.51 11.01
CA GLY A 118 -0.71 8.73 10.89
C GLY A 118 -0.56 7.54 11.85
N LEU A 119 -1.66 6.97 12.34
CA LEU A 119 -1.65 5.85 13.28
C LEU A 119 -1.99 4.53 12.58
N ASP A 120 -1.34 3.45 13.00
CA ASP A 120 -1.71 2.10 12.61
C ASP A 120 -2.49 1.45 13.77
N ILE A 121 -3.77 1.15 13.56
CA ILE A 121 -4.68 0.56 14.53
C ILE A 121 -4.92 -0.89 14.13
N ILE A 122 -4.42 -1.83 14.93
CA ILE A 122 -4.45 -3.24 14.58
C ILE A 122 -5.10 -4.10 15.66
N LYS A 123 -5.75 -5.18 15.22
CA LYS A 123 -6.18 -6.30 16.07
C LYS A 123 -7.10 -5.92 17.23
N ALA A 124 -7.91 -4.86 17.07
CA ALA A 124 -9.00 -4.59 18.01
C ALA A 124 -9.95 -5.78 18.12
N GLY A 125 -10.56 -5.96 19.29
CA GLY A 125 -11.52 -7.02 19.50
C GLY A 125 -12.81 -6.86 18.69
N ASP A 126 -13.13 -5.62 18.32
CA ASP A 126 -14.27 -5.17 17.53
C ASP A 126 -13.78 -4.17 16.46
N ASN A 127 -14.42 -3.01 16.29
CA ASN A 127 -13.95 -1.98 15.38
C ASN A 127 -12.54 -1.49 15.74
N GLY A 128 -11.72 -1.20 14.74
CA GLY A 128 -10.44 -0.51 14.95
C GLY A 128 -10.67 0.89 15.53
N LEU A 129 -11.49 1.70 14.86
CA LEU A 129 -11.97 2.99 15.35
C LEU A 129 -13.49 3.12 15.13
N TYR A 130 -14.22 3.43 16.21
CA TYR A 130 -15.64 3.74 16.15
C TYR A 130 -15.89 5.21 16.53
N ILE A 131 -16.38 6.01 15.59
CA ILE A 131 -16.86 7.37 15.86
C ILE A 131 -18.29 7.25 16.39
N ASP A 132 -18.45 7.50 17.68
CA ASP A 132 -19.70 7.34 18.43
C ASP A 132 -20.28 8.71 18.79
N GLY A 133 -20.95 9.34 17.82
CA GLY A 133 -21.56 10.66 17.99
C GLY A 133 -20.61 11.85 17.92
N GLY A 134 -19.30 11.63 17.75
CA GLY A 134 -18.33 12.71 17.52
C GLY A 134 -18.50 13.39 16.17
N ASN A 135 -18.31 14.71 16.13
CA ASN A 135 -18.58 15.54 14.95
C ASN A 135 -17.36 16.38 14.54
N TYR A 136 -17.28 16.73 13.26
CA TYR A 136 -16.23 17.59 12.72
C TYR A 136 -14.80 17.08 13.00
N ASN A 137 -14.63 15.75 13.10
CA ASN A 137 -13.33 15.13 13.27
C ASN A 137 -12.67 14.87 11.91
N THR A 138 -11.34 14.93 11.87
CA THR A 138 -10.52 14.50 10.74
C THR A 138 -9.69 13.29 11.15
N ILE A 139 -9.86 12.17 10.45
CA ILE A 139 -9.03 10.97 10.60
C ILE A 139 -8.21 10.86 9.31
N GLU A 140 -6.90 11.04 9.41
CA GLU A 140 -6.03 11.23 8.25
C GLU A 140 -4.88 10.22 8.23
N PHE A 141 -4.61 9.61 7.08
CA PHE A 141 -3.44 8.74 6.88
C PHE A 141 -3.29 7.64 7.95
N CYS A 142 -4.43 7.15 8.47
CA CYS A 142 -4.48 6.05 9.43
C CYS A 142 -4.69 4.72 8.71
N ARG A 143 -4.21 3.63 9.33
CA ARG A 143 -4.40 2.26 8.85
C ARG A 143 -5.21 1.47 9.86
N PHE A 144 -6.20 0.72 9.39
CA PHE A 144 -7.05 -0.13 10.23
C PHE A 144 -6.96 -1.56 9.71
N SER A 145 -6.28 -2.45 10.43
CA SER A 145 -6.10 -3.83 9.95
C SER A 145 -6.24 -4.93 10.98
N GLU A 146 -6.67 -6.10 10.52
CA GLU A 146 -6.82 -7.31 11.33
C GLU A 146 -7.78 -7.15 12.53
N ASN A 147 -8.64 -6.14 12.52
CA ASN A 147 -9.60 -5.89 13.58
C ASN A 147 -10.71 -6.96 13.56
N GLY A 148 -11.32 -7.19 14.73
CA GLY A 148 -12.37 -8.18 14.95
C GLY A 148 -13.76 -7.77 14.45
N ASP A 149 -13.89 -6.57 13.89
CA ASP A 149 -15.02 -6.05 13.15
C ASP A 149 -14.49 -4.97 12.17
N THR A 150 -15.35 -4.07 11.68
CA THR A 150 -15.05 -3.02 10.71
C THR A 150 -13.86 -2.17 11.11
N GLY A 151 -12.94 -1.90 10.17
CA GLY A 151 -11.73 -1.13 10.46
C GLY A 151 -12.02 0.27 11.03
N LEU A 152 -12.82 1.08 10.33
CA LEU A 152 -13.37 2.32 10.86
C LEU A 152 -14.87 2.43 10.58
N GLN A 153 -15.65 2.64 11.65
CA GLN A 153 -17.09 2.82 11.55
C GLN A 153 -17.52 4.16 12.18
N ILE A 154 -18.45 4.84 11.50
CA ILE A 154 -19.13 6.06 11.94
C ILE A 154 -20.56 5.68 12.32
N GLY A 155 -20.99 6.06 13.53
CA GLY A 155 -22.32 5.80 14.08
C GLY A 155 -22.69 6.80 15.18
N GLY A 156 -23.71 6.47 15.98
CA GLY A 156 -24.08 7.25 17.16
C GLY A 156 -24.53 8.70 16.87
N GLY A 157 -25.02 8.97 15.65
CA GLY A 157 -25.42 10.29 15.20
C GLY A 157 -24.26 11.18 14.73
N ALA A 158 -23.05 10.65 14.59
CA ALA A 158 -21.86 11.40 14.18
C ALA A 158 -22.03 12.06 12.80
N THR A 159 -21.69 13.36 12.70
CA THR A 159 -21.86 14.20 11.51
C THR A 159 -20.57 14.91 11.11
N TYR A 160 -20.46 15.25 9.82
CA TYR A 160 -19.40 16.11 9.29
C TYR A 160 -17.96 15.65 9.59
N ASN A 161 -17.73 14.35 9.72
CA ASN A 161 -16.37 13.80 9.87
C ASN A 161 -15.71 13.61 8.51
N LEU A 162 -14.41 13.88 8.43
CA LEU A 162 -13.58 13.65 7.25
C LEU A 162 -12.61 12.50 7.52
N ILE A 163 -12.72 11.44 6.71
CA ILE A 163 -11.77 10.33 6.69
C ILE A 163 -10.93 10.51 5.42
N LEU A 164 -9.65 10.80 5.57
CA LEU A 164 -8.77 11.25 4.49
C LEU A 164 -7.55 10.33 4.37
N ASN A 165 -7.23 9.85 3.17
CA ASN A 165 -6.00 9.10 2.92
C ASN A 165 -5.84 7.83 3.81
N CYS A 166 -6.95 7.26 4.30
CA CYS A 166 -6.91 6.12 5.20
C CYS A 166 -6.96 4.79 4.44
N ASP A 167 -6.39 3.75 5.04
CA ASP A 167 -6.42 2.39 4.53
C ASP A 167 -7.10 1.46 5.53
N SER A 168 -7.94 0.54 5.05
CA SER A 168 -8.64 -0.43 5.91
C SER A 168 -8.71 -1.82 5.27
N TYR A 169 -8.11 -2.81 5.92
CA TYR A 169 -7.87 -4.10 5.28
C TYR A 169 -7.70 -5.28 6.23
N TYR A 170 -7.99 -6.49 5.74
CA TYR A 170 -7.90 -7.74 6.53
C TYR A 170 -8.74 -7.74 7.81
N ASN A 171 -9.74 -6.85 7.90
CA ASN A 171 -10.68 -6.85 9.02
C ASN A 171 -11.67 -8.00 8.82
N ALA A 172 -11.94 -8.74 9.91
CA ALA A 172 -12.79 -9.92 9.84
C ALA A 172 -13.53 -10.09 11.16
N ASP A 173 -14.86 -10.22 11.10
CA ASP A 173 -15.71 -10.53 12.25
C ASP A 173 -15.95 -12.03 12.35
N LYS A 174 -16.49 -12.47 13.49
CA LYS A 174 -16.73 -13.89 13.78
C LYS A 174 -17.58 -14.59 12.72
N ASN A 175 -18.54 -13.87 12.14
CA ASN A 175 -19.48 -14.43 11.16
C ASN A 175 -19.10 -14.07 9.72
N MET A 176 -17.99 -13.35 9.51
CA MET A 176 -17.47 -12.90 8.23
C MET A 176 -18.39 -11.98 7.42
N GLY A 177 -19.46 -11.46 8.02
CA GLY A 177 -20.51 -10.71 7.31
C GLY A 177 -20.83 -9.36 7.94
N ASN A 178 -19.92 -8.80 8.74
CA ASN A 178 -20.07 -7.46 9.32
C ASN A 178 -18.79 -6.63 9.30
N ALA A 179 -17.61 -7.24 9.17
CA ALA A 179 -16.36 -6.49 9.13
C ALA A 179 -16.10 -5.87 7.76
N ASP A 180 -16.48 -4.60 7.65
CA ASP A 180 -16.23 -3.77 6.49
C ASP A 180 -14.83 -3.13 6.55
N GLY A 181 -14.35 -2.59 5.44
CA GLY A 181 -13.22 -1.67 5.46
C GLY A 181 -13.60 -0.39 6.19
N PHE A 182 -14.57 0.33 5.63
CA PHE A 182 -15.11 1.56 6.18
C PHE A 182 -16.63 1.49 6.25
N ALA A 183 -17.22 2.05 7.31
CA ALA A 183 -18.67 2.08 7.41
C ALA A 183 -19.19 3.42 7.91
N CYS A 184 -20.25 3.92 7.27
CA CYS A 184 -21.08 5.02 7.74
C CYS A 184 -22.50 4.47 7.87
N LYS A 185 -22.71 3.65 8.90
CA LYS A 185 -23.84 2.70 8.97
C LYS A 185 -24.61 2.82 10.28
N THR A 186 -25.65 2.01 10.39
CA THR A 186 -26.59 1.86 11.51
C THR A 186 -27.25 3.16 11.95
N SER A 187 -26.56 3.95 12.77
CA SER A 187 -27.03 5.17 13.42
C SER A 187 -26.19 6.40 13.04
N ALA A 188 -25.42 6.35 11.95
CA ALA A 188 -24.62 7.48 11.47
C ALA A 188 -25.47 8.73 11.16
N GLY A 189 -24.87 9.91 11.29
CA GLY A 189 -25.45 11.18 10.86
C GLY A 189 -25.05 11.56 9.43
N THR A 190 -25.50 12.74 8.99
CA THR A 190 -25.23 13.28 7.65
C THR A 190 -23.89 14.04 7.56
N GLY A 191 -23.39 14.23 6.34
CA GLY A 191 -22.25 15.10 6.03
C GLY A 191 -20.88 14.46 6.20
N ASN A 192 -20.82 13.15 6.47
CA ASN A 192 -19.56 12.43 6.57
C ASN A 192 -18.92 12.22 5.19
N ILE A 193 -17.60 12.33 5.12
CA ILE A 193 -16.83 12.29 3.87
C ILE A 193 -15.69 11.30 4.02
N PHE A 194 -15.56 10.40 3.04
CA PHE A 194 -14.37 9.58 2.82
C PHE A 194 -13.66 10.11 1.58
N ARG A 195 -12.36 10.37 1.66
CA ARG A 195 -11.59 10.90 0.55
C ARG A 195 -10.25 10.20 0.41
N TYR A 196 -9.94 9.73 -0.79
CA TYR A 196 -8.69 9.05 -1.12
C TYR A 196 -8.40 7.84 -0.23
N CYS A 197 -9.43 7.17 0.27
CA CYS A 197 -9.31 6.00 1.13
C CYS A 197 -9.24 4.70 0.30
N ARG A 198 -8.59 3.66 0.84
CA ARG A 198 -8.53 2.33 0.22
C ARG A 198 -9.06 1.26 1.18
N ALA A 199 -9.97 0.42 0.70
CA ALA A 199 -10.49 -0.72 1.43
C ALA A 199 -10.27 -2.01 0.63
N TRP A 200 -9.56 -2.98 1.21
CA TRP A 200 -9.33 -4.26 0.53
C TRP A 200 -9.31 -5.46 1.45
N MET A 201 -9.75 -6.60 0.92
CA MET A 201 -9.68 -7.90 1.59
C MET A 201 -10.25 -7.86 3.03
N ASN A 202 -11.29 -7.06 3.22
CA ASN A 202 -12.15 -7.11 4.40
C ASN A 202 -13.15 -8.26 4.21
N SER A 203 -13.56 -8.90 5.31
CA SER A 203 -14.38 -10.10 5.21
C SER A 203 -15.75 -9.84 4.60
N ASP A 204 -16.36 -8.66 4.81
CA ASP A 204 -17.66 -8.31 4.25
C ASP A 204 -17.55 -7.36 3.04
N ASP A 205 -17.64 -6.03 3.23
CA ASP A 205 -17.55 -5.06 2.15
C ASP A 205 -16.36 -4.09 2.28
N GLY A 206 -16.05 -3.39 1.19
CA GLY A 206 -15.11 -2.27 1.23
C GLY A 206 -15.69 -1.07 1.98
N TYR A 207 -16.89 -0.64 1.57
CA TYR A 207 -17.65 0.45 2.18
C TYR A 207 -19.11 0.03 2.42
N ASP A 208 -19.64 0.26 3.62
CA ASP A 208 -21.04 -0.04 3.96
C ASP A 208 -21.82 1.17 4.53
N GLY A 209 -22.98 1.43 3.93
CA GLY A 209 -23.95 2.45 4.32
C GLY A 209 -25.26 1.91 4.93
N TYR A 210 -25.37 0.64 5.27
CA TYR A 210 -26.60 0.02 5.79
C TYR A 210 -27.17 0.76 7.03
N LEU A 211 -28.48 1.06 7.09
CA LEU A 211 -29.10 1.85 8.15
C LEU A 211 -30.06 1.05 9.06
N LYS A 212 -30.00 1.33 10.37
CA LYS A 212 -30.90 0.80 11.41
C LYS A 212 -31.68 1.90 12.13
N ASP A 213 -31.03 2.95 12.57
CA ASP A 213 -31.66 3.97 13.43
C ASP A 213 -31.75 5.32 12.74
N SER A 214 -30.96 5.52 11.68
CA SER A 214 -30.94 6.75 10.89
C SER A 214 -31.80 6.68 9.63
N ASN A 215 -32.21 7.83 9.13
CA ASN A 215 -32.89 7.99 7.87
C ASN A 215 -32.52 9.34 7.24
N ASP A 216 -32.50 9.39 5.91
CA ASP A 216 -32.23 10.56 5.09
C ASP A 216 -30.89 11.27 5.39
N ILE A 217 -29.84 10.47 5.61
CA ILE A 217 -28.47 10.98 5.78
C ILE A 217 -27.73 11.01 4.45
N THR A 218 -26.66 11.79 4.36
CA THR A 218 -25.80 11.83 3.17
C THR A 218 -24.34 11.51 3.52
N THR A 219 -23.73 10.61 2.76
CA THR A 219 -22.29 10.31 2.83
C THR A 219 -21.65 10.52 1.47
N THR A 220 -20.48 11.15 1.46
CA THR A 220 -19.70 11.43 0.24
C THR A 220 -18.42 10.60 0.20
N TYR A 221 -18.10 10.03 -0.96
CA TYR A 221 -16.89 9.28 -1.25
C TYR A 221 -16.19 9.94 -2.45
N GLU A 222 -14.93 10.35 -2.28
CA GLU A 222 -14.17 11.08 -3.31
C GLU A 222 -12.81 10.41 -3.53
N GLY A 223 -12.58 9.87 -4.73
CA GLY A 223 -11.31 9.21 -5.03
C GLY A 223 -11.08 7.95 -4.19
N CYS A 224 -12.12 7.24 -3.77
CA CYS A 224 -12.02 6.08 -2.90
C CYS A 224 -11.89 4.77 -3.69
N TYR A 225 -11.21 3.79 -3.11
CA TYR A 225 -10.90 2.50 -3.73
C TYR A 225 -11.46 1.36 -2.89
N ALA A 226 -12.18 0.45 -3.52
CA ALA A 226 -12.69 -0.76 -2.90
C ALA A 226 -12.35 -1.98 -3.77
N PHE A 227 -11.43 -2.83 -3.33
CA PHE A 227 -11.00 -3.95 -4.14
C PHE A 227 -10.76 -5.23 -3.36
N MET A 228 -11.04 -6.38 -3.96
CA MET A 228 -10.85 -7.70 -3.32
C MET A 228 -11.59 -7.86 -1.98
N ASN A 229 -12.67 -7.11 -1.72
CA ASN A 229 -13.48 -7.29 -0.51
C ASN A 229 -14.39 -8.52 -0.63
N GLY A 230 -14.72 -9.13 0.50
CA GLY A 230 -15.33 -10.45 0.56
C GLY A 230 -14.33 -11.57 0.32
N ILE A 231 -13.02 -11.29 0.39
CA ILE A 231 -11.93 -12.25 0.23
C ILE A 231 -10.96 -12.04 1.41
N LEU A 232 -10.73 -13.07 2.21
CA LEU A 232 -9.80 -13.02 3.33
C LEU A 232 -8.35 -13.00 2.83
N GLN A 233 -7.41 -12.65 3.72
CA GLN A 233 -5.98 -12.57 3.42
C GLN A 233 -5.41 -13.86 2.79
N ASP A 234 -5.95 -15.03 3.13
CA ASP A 234 -5.55 -16.33 2.58
C ASP A 234 -6.22 -16.68 1.23
N GLY A 235 -7.03 -15.78 0.68
CA GLY A 235 -7.79 -15.95 -0.56
C GLY A 235 -9.17 -16.59 -0.37
N THR A 236 -9.56 -16.93 0.86
CA THR A 236 -10.87 -17.56 1.13
C THR A 236 -12.01 -16.56 0.91
N ALA A 237 -13.03 -16.97 0.16
CA ALA A 237 -14.27 -16.20 0.01
C ALA A 237 -15.03 -16.07 1.35
N ALA A 238 -15.48 -14.87 1.67
CA ALA A 238 -16.13 -14.49 2.93
C ALA A 238 -17.53 -13.89 2.69
N GLY A 239 -17.96 -12.86 3.43
CA GLY A 239 -19.30 -12.26 3.58
C GLY A 239 -20.05 -11.90 2.30
N ASP A 240 -20.47 -10.66 2.13
CA ASP A 240 -21.19 -10.23 0.92
C ASP A 240 -20.21 -9.95 -0.22
N GLY A 241 -19.14 -9.18 0.03
CA GLY A 241 -18.08 -8.91 -0.94
C GLY A 241 -18.40 -7.82 -1.93
N ASN A 242 -19.03 -6.72 -1.49
CA ASN A 242 -19.25 -5.55 -2.31
C ASN A 242 -18.10 -4.54 -2.16
N GLY A 243 -17.81 -3.80 -3.23
CA GLY A 243 -16.92 -2.65 -3.16
C GLY A 243 -17.56 -1.53 -2.35
N PHE A 244 -18.68 -1.01 -2.85
CA PHE A 244 -19.48 0.02 -2.19
C PHE A 244 -20.93 -0.44 -2.02
N LYS A 245 -21.30 -0.85 -0.80
CA LYS A 245 -22.68 -1.08 -0.36
C LYS A 245 -23.29 0.26 0.06
N MET A 246 -24.01 0.92 -0.83
CA MET A 246 -24.41 2.33 -0.71
C MET A 246 -25.65 2.58 0.17
N GLY A 247 -26.06 1.61 1.00
CA GLY A 247 -27.21 1.78 1.88
C GLY A 247 -27.91 0.46 2.18
N GLY A 248 -29.23 0.55 2.28
CA GLY A 248 -30.10 -0.56 2.65
C GLY A 248 -30.53 -0.50 4.11
N CYS A 249 -31.47 -1.35 4.46
CA CYS A 249 -31.96 -1.51 5.82
C CYS A 249 -32.72 -2.83 5.94
N ASP A 250 -33.19 -3.17 7.15
CA ASP A 250 -34.09 -4.30 7.38
C ASP A 250 -35.33 -4.25 6.48
N ALA A 251 -35.88 -5.43 6.18
CA ALA A 251 -36.89 -5.61 5.12
C ALA A 251 -38.19 -4.83 5.32
N ASP A 252 -38.59 -4.60 6.58
CA ASP A 252 -39.79 -3.82 6.90
C ASP A 252 -39.52 -2.32 7.09
N ALA A 253 -38.26 -1.90 7.03
CA ALA A 253 -37.89 -0.51 7.15
C ALA A 253 -37.72 0.15 5.77
N LEU A 254 -37.97 1.46 5.73
CA LEU A 254 -37.77 2.32 4.58
C LEU A 254 -36.81 3.43 4.98
N ARG A 255 -35.51 3.24 4.71
CA ARG A 255 -34.45 4.17 5.09
C ARG A 255 -33.66 4.63 3.87
N SER A 256 -33.52 5.94 3.75
CA SER A 256 -32.74 6.59 2.71
C SER A 256 -31.32 6.86 3.21
N HIS A 257 -30.33 6.23 2.59
CA HIS A 257 -28.95 6.70 2.66
C HIS A 257 -28.64 7.39 1.33
N ASN A 258 -28.40 8.69 1.32
CA ASN A 258 -27.99 9.38 0.11
C ASN A 258 -26.46 9.20 -0.08
N ALA A 259 -26.03 8.49 -1.11
CA ALA A 259 -24.61 8.24 -1.38
C ALA A 259 -24.14 9.08 -2.57
N ILE A 260 -23.03 9.80 -2.41
CA ILE A 260 -22.38 10.57 -3.48
C ILE A 260 -20.98 10.00 -3.68
N LEU A 261 -20.69 9.48 -4.87
CA LEU A 261 -19.40 8.90 -5.22
C LEU A 261 -18.83 9.67 -6.42
N LYS A 262 -17.59 10.15 -6.29
CA LYS A 262 -16.87 10.85 -7.36
C LYS A 262 -15.49 10.23 -7.51
N ASN A 263 -15.09 9.90 -8.74
CA ASN A 263 -13.75 9.37 -9.02
C ASN A 263 -13.42 8.08 -8.22
N CYS A 264 -14.45 7.28 -7.90
CA CYS A 264 -14.26 6.07 -7.09
C CYS A 264 -13.99 4.84 -7.96
N VAL A 265 -13.22 3.89 -7.43
CA VAL A 265 -12.84 2.65 -8.10
C VAL A 265 -13.32 1.45 -7.31
N ALA A 266 -14.01 0.52 -7.97
CA ALA A 266 -14.40 -0.76 -7.40
C ALA A 266 -13.89 -1.93 -8.26
N ALA A 267 -13.04 -2.81 -7.74
CA ALA A 267 -12.43 -3.83 -8.58
C ALA A 267 -12.19 -5.18 -7.90
N LYS A 268 -12.46 -6.27 -8.61
CA LYS A 268 -12.19 -7.64 -8.14
C LYS A 268 -12.79 -7.97 -6.77
N ASN A 269 -13.89 -7.32 -6.39
CA ASN A 269 -14.61 -7.72 -5.19
C ASN A 269 -15.34 -9.05 -5.47
N LYS A 270 -15.51 -9.85 -4.43
CA LYS A 270 -16.11 -11.21 -4.53
C LYS A 270 -17.54 -11.18 -5.07
N LYS A 271 -18.23 -10.04 -5.04
CA LYS A 271 -19.60 -9.92 -5.56
C LYS A 271 -19.76 -8.67 -6.41
N ASN A 272 -20.09 -7.52 -5.83
CA ASN A 272 -20.47 -6.35 -6.63
C ASN A 272 -19.45 -5.22 -6.50
N GLY A 273 -19.33 -4.38 -7.54
CA GLY A 273 -18.56 -3.14 -7.48
C GLY A 273 -19.33 -2.06 -6.72
N PHE A 274 -20.35 -1.48 -7.36
CA PHE A 274 -21.26 -0.52 -6.76
C PHE A 274 -22.64 -1.14 -6.54
N ASP A 275 -23.04 -1.28 -5.28
CA ASP A 275 -24.27 -1.98 -4.86
C ASP A 275 -25.26 -1.04 -4.15
N ARG A 276 -26.49 -0.95 -4.67
CA ARG A 276 -27.61 -0.21 -4.05
C ARG A 276 -28.06 -0.80 -2.72
N ASN A 277 -28.00 -2.12 -2.57
CA ASN A 277 -28.40 -2.89 -1.40
C ASN A 277 -29.81 -2.58 -0.89
N SER A 278 -30.77 -2.43 -1.81
CA SER A 278 -32.16 -2.05 -1.52
C SER A 278 -32.33 -0.70 -0.80
N ASN A 279 -31.32 0.17 -0.89
CA ASN A 279 -31.43 1.57 -0.47
C ASN A 279 -32.53 2.28 -1.27
N ILE A 280 -33.30 3.14 -0.59
CA ILE A 280 -34.33 3.98 -1.19
C ILE A 280 -33.93 5.47 -1.25
N GLY A 281 -32.71 5.81 -0.81
CA GLY A 281 -32.13 7.15 -0.91
C GLY A 281 -31.57 7.46 -2.30
N SER A 282 -31.06 8.67 -2.49
CA SER A 282 -30.41 9.03 -3.75
C SER A 282 -29.03 8.40 -3.85
N MET A 283 -28.65 7.91 -5.02
CA MET A 283 -27.31 7.38 -5.28
C MET A 283 -26.75 8.13 -6.49
N THR A 284 -25.69 8.91 -6.27
CA THR A 284 -25.07 9.75 -7.30
C THR A 284 -23.64 9.26 -7.53
N LEU A 285 -23.37 8.76 -8.73
CA LEU A 285 -22.06 8.25 -9.14
C LEU A 285 -21.57 9.07 -10.33
N TYR A 286 -20.42 9.71 -10.16
CA TYR A 286 -19.76 10.51 -11.17
C TYR A 286 -18.34 10.01 -11.38
N ASN A 287 -17.96 9.80 -12.64
CA ASN A 287 -16.58 9.45 -12.98
C ASN A 287 -16.13 8.20 -12.19
N CYS A 288 -16.97 7.19 -12.01
CA CYS A 288 -16.58 5.98 -11.29
C CYS A 288 -16.11 4.90 -12.27
N THR A 289 -15.13 4.07 -11.88
CA THR A 289 -14.67 2.92 -12.68
C THR A 289 -14.88 1.63 -11.91
N SER A 290 -15.46 0.63 -12.57
CA SER A 290 -15.65 -0.71 -12.02
C SER A 290 -14.99 -1.76 -12.92
N TYR A 291 -14.23 -2.69 -12.33
CA TYR A 291 -13.46 -3.68 -13.08
C TYR A 291 -13.47 -5.07 -12.42
N ALA A 292 -13.97 -6.06 -13.16
CA ALA A 292 -13.80 -7.49 -12.89
C ALA A 292 -14.26 -7.93 -11.49
N ASN A 293 -15.36 -7.37 -10.98
CA ASN A 293 -16.04 -7.95 -9.82
C ASN A 293 -16.69 -9.29 -10.23
N GLU A 294 -16.69 -10.31 -9.35
CA GLU A 294 -17.19 -11.64 -9.75
C GLU A 294 -18.70 -11.65 -10.07
N GLY A 295 -19.45 -10.77 -9.43
CA GLY A 295 -20.84 -10.44 -9.72
C GLY A 295 -20.95 -9.21 -10.62
N ASN A 296 -21.66 -8.17 -10.17
CA ASN A 296 -21.99 -7.02 -11.01
C ASN A 296 -21.05 -5.85 -10.78
N ASP A 297 -20.61 -5.20 -11.84
CA ASP A 297 -19.82 -3.96 -11.73
C ASP A 297 -20.68 -2.81 -11.18
N TYR A 298 -21.95 -2.73 -11.59
CA TYR A 298 -22.97 -1.80 -11.11
C TYR A 298 -24.31 -2.53 -10.92
N ILE A 299 -24.86 -2.50 -9.71
CA ILE A 299 -26.15 -3.11 -9.39
C ILE A 299 -27.04 -2.17 -8.57
N PHE A 300 -28.19 -1.81 -9.17
CA PHE A 300 -29.18 -0.89 -8.65
C PHE A 300 -30.59 -1.49 -8.60
N VAL A 301 -30.66 -2.79 -8.35
CA VAL A 301 -31.93 -3.48 -8.08
C VAL A 301 -32.23 -3.47 -6.59
N ALA A 302 -33.51 -3.54 -6.25
CA ALA A 302 -33.91 -3.84 -4.89
C ALA A 302 -34.17 -5.35 -4.74
N ALA A 303 -33.63 -5.95 -3.69
CA ALA A 303 -33.89 -7.34 -3.36
C ALA A 303 -35.24 -7.54 -2.64
N LYS A 304 -35.93 -6.44 -2.29
CA LYS A 304 -37.13 -6.46 -1.43
C LYS A 304 -38.28 -5.72 -2.09
N GLU A 305 -39.48 -6.28 -2.00
CA GLU A 305 -40.69 -5.77 -2.69
C GLU A 305 -41.04 -4.33 -2.27
N LYS A 306 -40.99 -4.01 -0.98
CA LYS A 306 -41.28 -2.66 -0.46
C LYS A 306 -40.24 -1.60 -0.84
N GLN A 307 -39.12 -2.00 -1.42
CA GLN A 307 -37.97 -1.15 -1.72
C GLN A 307 -37.66 -1.10 -3.22
N GLN A 308 -38.55 -1.61 -4.09
CA GLN A 308 -38.33 -1.59 -5.55
C GLN A 308 -38.04 -0.17 -6.06
N ASP A 309 -38.82 0.80 -5.58
CA ASP A 309 -38.65 2.21 -5.92
C ASP A 309 -37.88 2.98 -4.85
N LEU A 310 -37.31 4.11 -5.24
CA LEU A 310 -36.72 5.07 -4.29
C LEU A 310 -37.82 5.86 -3.58
N ALA A 311 -37.48 6.47 -2.44
CA ALA A 311 -38.36 7.42 -1.76
C ALA A 311 -38.71 8.61 -2.67
N GLU A 312 -39.81 9.29 -2.38
CA GLU A 312 -40.27 10.43 -3.16
C GLU A 312 -39.17 11.50 -3.31
N GLY A 313 -38.95 11.96 -4.53
CA GLY A 313 -37.91 12.96 -4.86
C GLY A 313 -36.47 12.43 -4.90
N LYS A 314 -36.22 11.14 -4.59
CA LYS A 314 -34.89 10.54 -4.67
C LYS A 314 -34.58 10.02 -6.07
N LYS A 315 -33.29 10.03 -6.43
CA LYS A 315 -32.82 9.63 -7.76
C LYS A 315 -31.55 8.78 -7.73
N ILE A 316 -31.45 7.87 -8.69
CA ILE A 316 -30.21 7.24 -9.12
C ILE A 316 -29.64 8.11 -10.24
N THR A 317 -28.47 8.69 -10.03
CA THR A 317 -27.77 9.51 -11.02
C THR A 317 -26.41 8.87 -11.33
N ILE A 318 -26.18 8.44 -12.57
CA ILE A 318 -24.91 7.79 -12.95
C ILE A 318 -24.38 8.46 -14.23
N LYS A 319 -23.24 9.15 -14.13
CA LYS A 319 -22.67 9.90 -15.26
C LYS A 319 -21.19 9.66 -15.36
N ASN A 320 -20.68 9.61 -16.58
CA ASN A 320 -19.27 9.43 -16.89
C ASN A 320 -18.64 8.15 -16.32
N CYS A 321 -19.41 7.09 -16.08
CA CYS A 321 -18.91 5.88 -15.41
C CYS A 321 -18.47 4.79 -16.40
N ILE A 322 -17.47 4.02 -15.99
CA ILE A 322 -16.90 2.90 -16.73
C ILE A 322 -17.27 1.58 -16.05
N SER A 323 -17.90 0.69 -16.81
CA SER A 323 -17.89 -0.76 -16.54
C SER A 323 -16.98 -1.44 -17.57
N VAL A 324 -15.91 -2.11 -17.10
CA VAL A 324 -14.88 -2.70 -17.98
C VAL A 324 -15.20 -4.14 -18.38
N SER A 325 -15.63 -4.98 -17.43
CA SER A 325 -15.70 -6.44 -17.64
C SER A 325 -17.13 -6.98 -17.61
N ASN A 326 -18.02 -6.35 -16.84
CA ASN A 326 -19.43 -6.72 -16.79
C ASN A 326 -20.29 -5.58 -17.38
N THR A 327 -20.30 -5.50 -18.72
CA THR A 327 -20.71 -4.32 -19.49
C THR A 327 -22.19 -3.95 -19.39
N THR A 328 -23.04 -4.81 -18.80
CA THR A 328 -24.45 -4.50 -18.60
C THR A 328 -24.74 -4.25 -17.12
N PRO A 329 -24.96 -2.99 -16.68
CA PRO A 329 -25.35 -2.73 -15.31
C PRO A 329 -26.75 -3.33 -15.04
N ASN A 330 -26.96 -3.86 -13.84
CA ASN A 330 -28.27 -4.40 -13.47
C ASN A 330 -29.06 -3.33 -12.71
N ILE A 331 -30.04 -2.71 -13.37
CA ILE A 331 -30.75 -1.54 -12.83
C ILE A 331 -32.25 -1.79 -12.91
N SER A 332 -32.94 -1.68 -11.77
CA SER A 332 -34.40 -1.82 -11.70
C SER A 332 -34.97 -0.83 -10.70
N CYS A 333 -35.66 0.18 -11.23
CA CYS A 333 -36.41 1.20 -10.50
C CYS A 333 -37.37 1.89 -11.49
N ARG A 334 -38.33 2.65 -10.99
CA ARG A 334 -39.12 3.59 -11.80
C ARG A 334 -38.23 4.47 -12.69
N THR A 335 -38.61 4.60 -13.96
CA THR A 335 -37.82 5.30 -14.97
C THR A 335 -37.64 6.79 -14.68
N ASP A 336 -38.60 7.44 -14.00
CA ASP A 336 -38.50 8.85 -13.61
C ASP A 336 -37.53 9.12 -12.43
N GLN A 337 -37.07 8.06 -11.76
CA GLN A 337 -36.09 8.09 -10.68
C GLN A 337 -34.67 7.77 -11.14
N ILE A 338 -34.46 7.51 -12.44
CA ILE A 338 -33.16 7.17 -13.02
C ILE A 338 -32.73 8.30 -13.96
N ASP A 339 -31.53 8.83 -13.75
CA ASP A 339 -30.85 9.81 -14.63
C ASP A 339 -29.45 9.28 -14.95
N MET A 340 -29.30 8.64 -16.11
CA MET A 340 -28.01 8.07 -16.54
C MET A 340 -27.69 8.55 -17.95
N SER A 341 -26.42 8.89 -18.16
CA SER A 341 -25.92 9.33 -19.46
C SER A 341 -24.39 9.27 -19.48
N HIS A 342 -23.81 9.13 -20.67
CA HIS A 342 -22.36 9.16 -20.89
C HIS A 342 -21.62 8.11 -20.04
N ASN A 343 -22.24 6.96 -19.80
CA ASN A 343 -21.55 5.79 -19.26
C ASN A 343 -21.17 4.84 -20.39
N THR A 344 -20.25 3.92 -20.15
CA THR A 344 -19.79 2.98 -21.20
C THR A 344 -20.94 2.14 -21.80
N TRP A 345 -22.00 1.89 -21.03
CA TRP A 345 -23.18 1.14 -21.46
C TRP A 345 -24.29 1.97 -22.12
N ASP A 346 -24.27 3.30 -22.04
CA ASP A 346 -25.33 4.15 -22.60
C ASP A 346 -25.12 4.40 -24.10
N GLU A 347 -23.86 4.60 -24.48
CA GLU A 347 -23.47 5.18 -25.77
C GLU A 347 -22.93 4.12 -26.77
N ASN A 348 -23.08 2.82 -26.48
CA ASN A 348 -22.39 1.72 -27.19
C ASN A 348 -20.88 1.96 -27.35
N LEU A 349 -20.27 2.65 -26.37
CA LEU A 349 -18.82 2.86 -26.35
C LEU A 349 -18.17 1.50 -26.11
N ASN A 350 -17.34 1.06 -27.05
CA ASN A 350 -16.69 -0.25 -27.01
C ASN A 350 -15.57 -0.30 -25.96
N CYS A 351 -15.92 -0.07 -24.69
CA CYS A 351 -15.03 -0.17 -23.55
C CYS A 351 -14.58 -1.62 -23.39
N ASN A 352 -13.28 -1.85 -23.46
CA ASN A 352 -12.69 -3.16 -23.29
C ASN A 352 -11.33 -3.05 -22.60
N THR A 353 -10.67 -4.18 -22.37
CA THR A 353 -9.39 -4.23 -21.66
C THR A 353 -8.28 -3.44 -22.33
N ASP A 354 -8.34 -3.23 -23.65
CA ASP A 354 -7.30 -2.54 -24.42
C ASP A 354 -7.35 -1.02 -24.26
N ASP A 355 -8.44 -0.47 -23.70
CA ASP A 355 -8.56 0.95 -23.38
C ASP A 355 -7.66 1.39 -22.21
N PHE A 356 -7.13 0.44 -21.43
CA PHE A 356 -6.41 0.72 -20.18
C PHE A 356 -4.92 0.40 -20.28
N VAL A 357 -4.08 1.27 -19.70
CA VAL A 357 -2.62 1.06 -19.61
C VAL A 357 -2.29 -0.20 -18.82
N SER A 358 -2.98 -0.42 -17.70
CA SER A 358 -2.80 -1.61 -16.86
C SER A 358 -4.11 -2.03 -16.21
N LEU A 359 -4.28 -3.33 -16.03
CA LEU A 359 -5.38 -3.93 -15.27
C LEU A 359 -4.89 -4.64 -13.98
N ASN A 360 -3.63 -4.39 -13.61
CA ASN A 360 -3.03 -4.99 -12.43
C ASN A 360 -3.45 -4.26 -11.15
N ILE A 361 -4.56 -4.71 -10.57
CA ILE A 361 -5.11 -4.18 -9.30
C ILE A 361 -4.14 -4.26 -8.12
N ASN A 362 -3.13 -5.14 -8.16
CA ASN A 362 -2.14 -5.20 -7.08
C ASN A 362 -1.29 -3.92 -6.98
N GLN A 363 -1.28 -3.07 -8.00
CA GLN A 363 -0.65 -1.74 -7.90
C GLN A 363 -1.30 -0.88 -6.80
N TYR A 364 -2.58 -1.07 -6.52
CA TYR A 364 -3.27 -0.36 -5.42
C TYR A 364 -2.82 -0.80 -4.03
N LEU A 365 -2.09 -1.91 -3.90
CA LEU A 365 -1.51 -2.38 -2.63
C LEU A 365 -0.19 -1.69 -2.29
N ALA A 366 0.40 -0.93 -3.22
CA ALA A 366 1.64 -0.22 -2.95
C ALA A 366 1.48 0.74 -1.75
N ASP A 367 2.56 0.93 -1.00
CA ASP A 367 2.55 1.86 0.11
C ASP A 367 2.22 3.28 -0.36
N ARG A 368 1.47 4.02 0.46
CA ARG A 368 1.34 5.47 0.30
C ARG A 368 2.70 6.13 0.46
N ASP A 369 2.85 7.32 -0.11
CA ASP A 369 4.02 8.14 0.17
C ASP A 369 4.07 8.60 1.65
N GLU A 370 5.15 9.28 2.02
CA GLU A 370 5.35 9.79 3.38
C GLU A 370 4.32 10.85 3.82
N ASN A 371 3.61 11.46 2.86
CA ASN A 371 2.55 12.45 3.10
C ASN A 371 1.16 11.81 3.11
N GLY A 372 1.06 10.49 2.91
CA GLY A 372 -0.18 9.75 2.86
C GLY A 372 -0.91 9.80 1.51
N ASN A 373 -0.29 10.36 0.47
CA ASN A 373 -0.87 10.34 -0.86
C ASN A 373 -0.89 8.91 -1.43
N LEU A 374 -1.84 8.65 -2.32
CA LEU A 374 -1.87 7.41 -3.08
C LEU A 374 -0.57 7.27 -3.89
N PRO A 375 -0.02 6.05 -4.02
CA PRO A 375 1.15 5.82 -4.86
C PRO A 375 0.85 6.08 -6.34
N ASP A 376 1.89 6.41 -7.11
CA ASP A 376 1.78 6.44 -8.57
C ASP A 376 1.51 5.02 -9.10
N PHE A 377 0.42 4.85 -9.82
CA PHE A 377 0.07 3.61 -10.52
C PHE A 377 -0.53 3.91 -11.90
N THR A 378 -0.60 2.88 -12.73
CA THR A 378 -1.18 2.93 -14.08
C THR A 378 -2.45 2.11 -14.20
N CYS A 379 -2.84 1.39 -13.14
CA CYS A 379 -4.00 0.53 -13.16
C CYS A 379 -5.28 1.34 -13.42
N LEU A 380 -6.06 0.92 -14.42
CA LEU A 380 -7.30 1.54 -14.90
C LEU A 380 -7.15 2.97 -15.43
N HIS A 381 -5.93 3.46 -15.64
CA HIS A 381 -5.70 4.68 -16.42
C HIS A 381 -5.92 4.39 -17.91
N LEU A 382 -6.52 5.34 -18.62
CA LEU A 382 -6.78 5.23 -20.05
C LEU A 382 -5.47 5.33 -20.85
N LYS A 383 -5.36 4.54 -21.92
CA LYS A 383 -4.32 4.73 -22.94
C LYS A 383 -4.60 5.94 -23.80
N SER A 384 -3.57 6.48 -24.46
CA SER A 384 -3.74 7.60 -25.38
C SER A 384 -4.66 7.29 -26.56
N THR A 385 -4.78 6.00 -26.92
CA THR A 385 -5.65 5.51 -27.98
C THR A 385 -7.06 5.17 -27.51
N SER A 386 -7.36 5.33 -26.22
CA SER A 386 -8.67 4.94 -25.68
C SER A 386 -9.78 5.79 -26.29
N SER A 387 -10.85 5.12 -26.69
CA SER A 387 -12.05 5.79 -27.20
C SER A 387 -12.85 6.51 -26.11
N LEU A 388 -12.47 6.32 -24.84
CA LEU A 388 -13.16 6.84 -23.66
C LEU A 388 -12.69 8.25 -23.27
N ILE A 389 -11.64 8.74 -23.92
CA ILE A 389 -11.09 10.10 -23.73
C ILE A 389 -12.03 11.16 -24.33
N ASP A 390 -12.22 12.27 -23.62
CA ASP A 390 -13.09 13.39 -23.98
C ASP A 390 -14.55 12.97 -24.29
N LYS A 391 -15.06 11.91 -23.63
CA LYS A 391 -16.43 11.38 -23.88
C LYS A 391 -17.46 11.68 -22.80
N GLY A 392 -17.02 12.19 -21.66
CA GLY A 392 -17.87 12.56 -20.56
C GLY A 392 -18.57 13.91 -20.76
N ILE A 393 -19.51 14.18 -19.87
CA ILE A 393 -20.14 15.50 -19.71
C ILE A 393 -19.54 16.24 -18.53
N VAL A 394 -19.48 17.56 -18.64
CA VAL A 394 -18.99 18.42 -17.56
C VAL A 394 -19.90 18.31 -16.34
N ILE A 395 -19.30 17.96 -15.20
CA ILE A 395 -19.96 17.90 -13.90
C ILE A 395 -19.36 19.00 -13.03
N THR A 396 -20.22 19.91 -12.56
CA THR A 396 -19.80 21.03 -11.71
C THR A 396 -19.03 20.52 -10.48
N GLY A 397 -17.80 21.03 -10.31
CA GLY A 397 -16.94 20.68 -9.16
C GLY A 397 -16.05 19.45 -9.37
N ILE A 398 -16.05 18.84 -10.56
CA ILE A 398 -15.07 17.82 -10.97
C ILE A 398 -14.17 18.44 -12.05
N SER A 399 -12.86 18.43 -11.80
CA SER A 399 -11.88 18.95 -12.77
C SER A 399 -11.60 17.89 -13.84
N TYR A 400 -11.27 18.35 -15.04
CA TYR A 400 -10.98 17.48 -16.18
C TYR A 400 -9.93 18.10 -17.09
N ASN A 401 -9.39 17.31 -18.01
CA ASN A 401 -8.41 17.74 -19.02
C ASN A 401 -8.99 17.61 -20.43
N GLY A 402 -8.31 18.18 -21.42
CA GLY A 402 -8.78 18.09 -22.80
C GLY A 402 -10.02 18.94 -23.07
N ASN A 403 -10.88 18.44 -23.96
CA ASN A 403 -12.08 19.15 -24.43
C ASN A 403 -13.33 18.82 -23.57
N ALA A 404 -13.36 17.64 -22.95
CA ALA A 404 -14.44 17.19 -22.08
C ALA A 404 -13.87 16.18 -21.06
N PRO A 405 -14.57 15.88 -19.95
CA PRO A 405 -14.11 14.84 -19.03
C PRO A 405 -13.93 13.50 -19.73
N ASP A 406 -12.96 12.74 -19.26
CA ASP A 406 -12.85 11.34 -19.65
C ASP A 406 -13.91 10.52 -18.92
N LEU A 407 -14.24 9.35 -19.46
CA LEU A 407 -15.02 8.40 -18.68
C LEU A 407 -14.15 7.79 -17.58
N GLY A 408 -14.77 7.53 -16.43
CA GLY A 408 -14.15 6.80 -15.32
C GLY A 408 -13.42 7.69 -14.33
N ALA A 409 -12.70 7.02 -13.41
CA ALA A 409 -12.11 7.62 -12.23
C ALA A 409 -10.89 8.51 -12.50
N TYR A 410 -10.23 8.33 -13.64
CA TYR A 410 -8.98 8.98 -13.97
C TYR A 410 -9.10 9.73 -15.28
N GLU A 411 -8.56 10.94 -15.27
CA GLU A 411 -8.35 11.71 -16.48
C GLU A 411 -7.00 11.31 -17.10
N TYR A 412 -7.00 11.12 -18.40
CA TYR A 412 -5.83 10.96 -19.23
C TYR A 412 -5.04 12.28 -19.30
N GLN A 413 -3.72 12.19 -19.18
CA GLN A 413 -2.81 13.31 -19.40
C GLN A 413 -1.85 13.00 -20.57
N PRO A 414 -1.69 13.90 -21.55
CA PRO A 414 -0.67 13.75 -22.59
C PRO A 414 0.73 13.61 -21.97
N GLY A 415 1.36 12.44 -22.17
CA GLY A 415 2.65 12.09 -21.55
C GLY A 415 2.55 11.00 -20.47
N ASP A 416 1.35 10.56 -20.12
CA ASP A 416 1.13 9.33 -19.37
C ASP A 416 1.74 8.13 -20.10
N ILE A 417 2.32 7.22 -19.33
CA ILE A 417 3.04 6.05 -19.85
C ILE A 417 2.05 5.12 -20.57
N ASP A 418 2.06 5.15 -21.89
CA ASP A 418 1.27 4.25 -22.75
C ASP A 418 2.10 2.98 -23.02
N ILE A 419 2.18 2.08 -22.02
CA ILE A 419 2.75 0.75 -22.23
C ILE A 419 1.61 -0.22 -22.47
N ASP A 420 1.71 -0.92 -23.59
CA ASP A 420 0.76 -1.91 -24.10
C ASP A 420 0.66 -3.12 -23.13
N PRO A 421 -0.54 -3.49 -22.62
CA PRO A 421 -0.78 -4.62 -21.74
C PRO A 421 -0.70 -5.99 -22.44
N SER A 422 -0.43 -6.04 -23.76
CA SER A 422 0.05 -7.27 -24.42
C SER A 422 1.56 -7.49 -24.23
N ASP A 423 2.28 -6.49 -23.72
CA ASP A 423 3.65 -6.62 -23.27
C ASP A 423 3.64 -7.13 -21.83
N PRO A 424 3.95 -8.41 -21.56
CA PRO A 424 4.09 -8.85 -20.19
C PRO A 424 5.25 -8.04 -19.61
N LEU A 425 4.96 -7.21 -18.61
CA LEU A 425 5.93 -6.80 -17.61
C LEU A 425 6.34 -8.06 -16.82
N GLU A 426 7.05 -8.96 -17.49
CA GLU A 426 7.90 -9.94 -16.87
C GLU A 426 9.11 -9.18 -16.34
N ASP A 427 8.93 -8.57 -15.16
CA ASP A 427 9.96 -8.72 -14.15
C ASP A 427 10.12 -10.24 -13.92
N TYR A 428 10.98 -10.88 -14.71
CA TYR A 428 11.53 -12.19 -14.38
C TYR A 428 12.47 -12.03 -13.18
N THR A 429 11.87 -11.68 -12.04
CA THR A 429 12.37 -12.17 -10.77
C THR A 429 11.57 -13.43 -10.51
N VAL A 430 12.21 -14.60 -10.58
CA VAL A 430 11.61 -15.82 -10.03
C VAL A 430 11.36 -15.56 -8.55
N ASN A 431 10.11 -15.29 -8.21
CA ASN A 431 9.65 -15.00 -6.87
C ASN A 431 9.57 -16.35 -6.13
N PHE A 432 10.55 -16.64 -5.26
CA PHE A 432 10.52 -17.82 -4.39
C PHE A 432 9.42 -17.75 -3.30
N SER A 433 8.54 -16.75 -3.38
CA SER A 433 7.47 -16.43 -2.43
C SER A 433 6.26 -17.37 -2.46
N THR A 434 6.18 -18.32 -3.40
CA THR A 434 5.08 -19.30 -3.45
C THR A 434 5.33 -20.58 -2.64
N ILE A 435 6.41 -20.65 -1.86
CA ILE A 435 6.63 -21.72 -0.88
C ILE A 435 6.34 -21.17 0.53
N PRO A 436 5.34 -21.69 1.27
CA PRO A 436 5.07 -21.24 2.63
C PRO A 436 6.25 -21.55 3.54
N GLY A 437 6.82 -20.53 4.19
CA GLY A 437 7.92 -20.66 5.15
C GLY A 437 8.98 -19.60 4.94
N ILE A 438 9.12 -18.73 5.95
CA ILE A 438 10.16 -17.70 6.10
C ILE A 438 11.56 -18.27 5.82
N PHE A 439 12.46 -17.50 5.19
CA PHE A 439 13.91 -17.77 5.19
C PHE A 439 14.39 -17.87 6.65
N SER A 440 14.45 -19.08 7.21
CA SER A 440 15.11 -19.33 8.48
C SER A 440 16.62 -19.41 8.24
N ALA A 441 17.43 -18.80 9.11
CA ALA A 441 18.88 -18.95 9.04
C ALA A 441 19.24 -20.42 9.34
N GLU A 442 19.67 -21.18 8.33
CA GLU A 442 20.19 -22.52 8.51
C GLU A 442 21.71 -22.52 8.30
N THR A 443 22.45 -22.98 9.30
CA THR A 443 23.90 -23.18 9.21
C THR A 443 24.16 -24.65 8.89
N VAL A 444 24.78 -24.92 7.74
CA VAL A 444 25.09 -26.28 7.31
C VAL A 444 26.51 -26.64 7.75
N THR A 445 26.61 -27.58 8.69
CA THR A 445 27.89 -28.08 9.23
C THR A 445 28.27 -29.42 8.62
N GLY A 446 29.45 -29.44 7.97
CA GLY A 446 30.22 -30.59 7.49
C GLY A 446 29.55 -31.92 7.23
N GLY A 447 29.52 -32.30 5.95
CA GLY A 447 29.01 -33.60 5.48
C GLY A 447 27.48 -33.68 5.41
N THR A 448 26.78 -32.64 5.86
CA THR A 448 25.34 -32.49 5.70
C THR A 448 25.02 -31.54 4.55
N THR A 449 23.88 -31.76 3.89
CA THR A 449 23.32 -30.89 2.86
C THR A 449 22.12 -30.15 3.44
N GLY A 450 22.07 -28.83 3.29
CA GLY A 450 20.89 -28.03 3.64
C GLY A 450 20.22 -27.52 2.37
N THR A 451 18.92 -27.72 2.23
CA THR A 451 18.13 -27.27 1.06
C THR A 451 17.10 -26.26 1.50
N GLN A 452 17.14 -25.06 0.93
CA GLN A 452 16.16 -24.02 1.20
C GLN A 452 15.67 -23.41 -0.10
N HIS A 453 14.35 -23.32 -0.27
CA HIS A 453 13.69 -22.78 -1.47
C HIS A 453 14.21 -23.38 -2.80
N GLY A 454 14.57 -24.67 -2.78
CA GLY A 454 15.09 -25.41 -3.94
C GLY A 454 16.58 -25.24 -4.20
N ILE A 455 17.28 -24.33 -3.49
CA ILE A 455 18.73 -24.15 -3.56
C ILE A 455 19.40 -25.01 -2.47
N THR A 456 20.38 -25.82 -2.85
CA THR A 456 21.08 -26.71 -1.90
C THR A 456 22.51 -26.24 -1.65
N ILE A 457 22.91 -26.14 -0.38
CA ILE A 457 24.30 -25.91 0.04
C ILE A 457 24.87 -27.22 0.59
N GLY A 458 26.09 -27.57 0.18
CA GLY A 458 26.81 -28.73 0.70
C GLY A 458 28.33 -28.54 0.70
N GLY A 459 29.05 -29.44 1.37
CA GLY A 459 30.52 -29.37 1.43
C GLY A 459 31.17 -30.42 2.33
N THR A 460 32.46 -30.66 2.10
CA THR A 460 33.30 -31.61 2.85
C THR A 460 34.23 -30.85 3.81
N GLY A 461 33.75 -30.44 4.99
CA GLY A 461 34.57 -29.72 5.99
C GLY A 461 33.75 -29.14 7.16
N SER A 462 34.37 -28.72 8.26
CA SER A 462 33.68 -28.40 9.54
C SER A 462 32.58 -27.33 9.48
N LYS A 463 32.57 -26.47 8.44
CA LYS A 463 31.49 -25.54 8.09
C LYS A 463 31.43 -25.49 6.56
N SER A 464 30.26 -25.69 5.97
CA SER A 464 30.09 -25.72 4.51
C SER A 464 29.46 -24.43 3.98
N GLY A 465 28.58 -23.80 4.76
CA GLY A 465 27.98 -22.51 4.44
C GLY A 465 26.80 -22.16 5.34
N SER A 466 26.23 -20.98 5.12
CA SER A 466 24.99 -20.53 5.78
C SER A 466 24.16 -19.68 4.83
N PHE A 467 22.85 -19.86 4.85
CA PHE A 467 21.92 -18.89 4.28
C PHE A 467 21.91 -17.64 5.15
N ILE A 468 22.12 -16.46 4.55
CA ILE A 468 22.05 -15.19 5.28
C ILE A 468 20.65 -14.61 5.08
N PRO A 469 19.84 -14.41 6.13
CA PRO A 469 18.56 -13.72 6.01
C PRO A 469 18.81 -12.24 5.66
N SER A 470 18.03 -11.69 4.72
CA SER A 470 17.99 -10.25 4.50
C SER A 470 17.27 -9.58 5.69
N GLN A 471 17.88 -8.57 6.32
CA GLN A 471 17.20 -7.75 7.33
C GLN A 471 16.31 -6.70 6.64
N ALA A 472 15.22 -7.17 6.03
CA ALA A 472 14.07 -6.37 5.62
C ALA A 472 12.96 -7.36 5.19
N ALA A 473 12.34 -8.03 6.17
CA ALA A 473 11.16 -8.83 5.89
C ALA A 473 9.98 -7.89 5.63
N ASN A 474 9.30 -8.09 4.49
CA ASN A 474 8.04 -7.49 4.03
C ASN A 474 8.10 -6.40 2.94
N ALA A 475 8.90 -6.58 1.88
CA ALA A 475 8.73 -5.83 0.63
C ALA A 475 8.87 -6.73 -0.62
N PRO A 476 8.17 -6.44 -1.73
CA PRO A 476 8.38 -7.08 -3.03
C PRO A 476 9.81 -6.84 -3.54
N GLY A 477 10.51 -7.89 -4.02
CA GLY A 477 11.88 -7.79 -4.57
C GLY A 477 13.00 -8.33 -3.66
N SER A 478 12.73 -9.28 -2.76
CA SER A 478 13.74 -9.81 -1.83
C SER A 478 14.86 -10.64 -2.52
N SER A 479 16.10 -10.15 -2.44
CA SER A 479 17.33 -10.86 -2.82
C SER A 479 17.84 -11.78 -1.69
N GLY A 480 18.21 -13.02 -2.02
CA GLY A 480 18.86 -13.96 -1.09
C GLY A 480 20.39 -13.93 -1.18
N ALA A 481 21.09 -14.17 -0.07
CA ALA A 481 22.55 -14.28 -0.02
C ALA A 481 23.00 -15.61 0.60
N VAL A 482 24.03 -16.22 -0.01
CA VAL A 482 24.66 -17.44 0.51
C VAL A 482 26.10 -17.13 0.91
N LYS A 483 26.43 -17.44 2.16
CA LYS A 483 27.81 -17.46 2.63
C LYS A 483 28.36 -18.86 2.44
N LEU A 484 29.48 -18.98 1.76
CA LEU A 484 30.19 -20.23 1.59
C LEU A 484 31.50 -20.17 2.38
N ASP A 485 31.66 -21.16 3.25
CA ASP A 485 32.83 -21.29 4.11
C ASP A 485 33.53 -22.61 3.76
N GLY A 486 34.87 -22.57 3.60
CA GLY A 486 35.69 -23.76 3.36
C GLY A 486 35.93 -24.12 1.88
N ASN A 487 37.00 -24.88 1.65
CA ASN A 487 37.36 -25.36 0.31
C ASN A 487 36.45 -26.53 -0.10
N GLY A 488 35.88 -26.45 -1.30
CA GLY A 488 35.04 -27.51 -1.86
C GLY A 488 33.56 -27.41 -1.50
N SER A 489 33.14 -26.34 -0.81
CA SER A 489 31.73 -26.01 -0.59
C SER A 489 31.05 -25.62 -1.91
N TYR A 490 29.77 -25.96 -2.04
CA TYR A 490 29.01 -25.75 -3.27
C TYR A 490 27.59 -25.25 -3.03
N VAL A 491 27.04 -24.63 -4.08
CA VAL A 491 25.62 -24.27 -4.22
C VAL A 491 25.07 -25.04 -5.42
N GLN A 492 23.94 -25.69 -5.27
CA GLN A 492 23.22 -26.35 -6.36
C GLN A 492 21.93 -25.61 -6.63
N PHE A 493 21.72 -25.29 -7.90
CA PHE A 493 20.46 -24.84 -8.46
C PHE A 493 19.76 -26.03 -9.12
N PRO A 494 18.46 -26.23 -8.87
CA PRO A 494 17.72 -27.32 -9.48
C PRO A 494 17.52 -27.05 -10.97
N LYS A 495 17.33 -28.09 -11.77
CA LYS A 495 17.01 -27.96 -13.19
C LYS A 495 15.79 -27.07 -13.41
N GLN A 496 15.93 -26.08 -14.30
CA GLN A 496 14.86 -25.15 -14.65
C GLN A 496 14.81 -25.02 -16.17
N PRO A 497 13.97 -25.80 -16.89
CA PRO A 497 14.01 -25.93 -18.36
C PRO A 497 13.86 -24.62 -19.15
N LYS A 498 13.33 -23.58 -18.50
CA LYS A 498 13.09 -22.25 -19.07
C LYS A 498 14.21 -21.25 -18.79
N VAL A 499 15.10 -21.52 -17.83
CA VAL A 499 16.21 -20.62 -17.48
C VAL A 499 17.39 -20.94 -18.38
N LYS A 500 17.89 -19.92 -19.08
CA LYS A 500 19.03 -20.01 -20.00
C LYS A 500 20.31 -19.36 -19.50
N GLN A 501 20.23 -18.51 -18.48
CA GLN A 501 21.38 -17.85 -17.87
C GLN A 501 21.12 -17.55 -16.38
N VAL A 502 22.16 -17.68 -15.54
CA VAL A 502 22.18 -17.28 -14.13
C VAL A 502 23.27 -16.24 -13.95
N ILE A 503 22.93 -15.10 -13.38
CA ILE A 503 23.84 -14.00 -13.05
C ILE A 503 23.92 -13.92 -11.52
N CYS A 504 25.12 -13.86 -10.97
CA CYS A 504 25.32 -13.66 -9.53
C CYS A 504 26.50 -12.73 -9.24
N HIS A 505 26.49 -12.08 -8.08
CA HIS A 505 27.58 -11.24 -7.63
C HIS A 505 28.39 -11.95 -6.56
N VAL A 506 29.72 -11.95 -6.71
CA VAL A 506 30.63 -12.60 -5.78
C VAL A 506 31.63 -11.60 -5.20
N ALA A 507 31.72 -11.57 -3.87
CA ALA A 507 32.67 -10.74 -3.15
C ALA A 507 33.23 -11.42 -1.89
N ALA A 508 34.46 -11.07 -1.52
CA ALA A 508 35.05 -11.44 -0.24
C ALA A 508 34.61 -10.45 0.86
N SER A 509 34.39 -10.93 2.09
CA SER A 509 34.08 -10.08 3.25
C SER A 509 35.18 -10.14 4.33
N GLY A 510 35.44 -9.00 4.98
CA GLY A 510 36.37 -8.88 6.12
C GLY A 510 37.28 -7.64 6.08
N ILE A 511 37.83 -7.25 7.25
CA ILE A 511 38.64 -6.02 7.44
C ILE A 511 40.10 -6.21 6.97
N ASN A 512 40.58 -7.45 6.84
CA ASN A 512 41.92 -7.79 6.33
C ASN A 512 41.80 -8.70 5.10
N ILE A 513 41.90 -8.10 3.92
CA ILE A 513 41.68 -8.78 2.64
C ILE A 513 43.04 -9.12 2.02
N ASN A 514 43.64 -10.24 2.41
CA ASN A 514 44.74 -10.82 1.63
C ASN A 514 44.24 -11.14 0.20
N PRO A 515 45.10 -11.17 -0.84
CA PRO A 515 44.71 -11.65 -2.15
C PRO A 515 44.17 -13.08 -2.05
N ARG A 516 42.90 -13.27 -2.38
CA ARG A 516 42.23 -14.57 -2.41
C ARG A 516 41.89 -14.87 -3.86
N SER A 517 42.19 -16.09 -4.29
CA SER A 517 41.74 -16.62 -5.57
C SER A 517 40.48 -17.43 -5.35
N LEU A 518 39.41 -17.09 -6.06
CA LEU A 518 38.24 -17.95 -6.19
C LEU A 518 38.27 -18.59 -7.58
N SER A 519 38.06 -19.90 -7.66
CA SER A 519 37.73 -20.59 -8.91
C SER A 519 36.35 -21.24 -8.77
N LEU A 520 35.53 -21.09 -9.80
CA LEU A 520 34.19 -21.63 -9.88
C LEU A 520 34.15 -22.78 -10.88
N GLN A 521 33.58 -23.91 -10.47
CA GLN A 521 33.32 -25.03 -11.37
C GLN A 521 31.81 -25.26 -11.44
N SER A 522 31.30 -25.39 -12.67
CA SER A 522 29.94 -25.85 -12.91
C SER A 522 29.90 -27.33 -13.30
N SER A 523 28.82 -28.02 -12.92
CA SER A 523 28.52 -29.38 -13.36
C SER A 523 27.02 -29.50 -13.58
N ILE A 524 26.63 -30.34 -14.54
CA ILE A 524 25.23 -30.64 -14.86
C ILE A 524 24.82 -32.06 -14.44
N ASP A 525 25.73 -32.82 -13.86
CA ASP A 525 25.55 -34.21 -13.43
C ASP A 525 26.05 -34.46 -11.99
N GLY A 526 26.54 -33.43 -11.30
CA GLY A 526 26.89 -33.42 -9.87
C GLY A 526 28.14 -34.23 -9.49
N ILE A 527 28.74 -34.96 -10.44
CA ILE A 527 29.79 -35.95 -10.18
C ILE A 527 31.10 -35.59 -10.90
N ASN A 528 31.05 -35.06 -12.12
CA ASN A 528 32.24 -34.67 -12.88
C ASN A 528 32.28 -33.15 -13.08
N PHE A 529 33.10 -32.48 -12.28
CA PHE A 529 33.50 -31.10 -12.49
C PHE A 529 34.70 -31.07 -13.45
N SER A 530 34.51 -31.55 -14.68
CA SER A 530 35.53 -31.50 -15.73
C SER A 530 35.16 -30.40 -16.72
N ASP A 531 36.10 -29.47 -16.90
CA ASP A 531 35.98 -28.21 -17.63
C ASP A 531 35.15 -28.25 -18.92
N ILE A 532 34.54 -27.08 -19.25
CA ILE A 532 34.13 -26.50 -20.57
C ILE A 532 32.68 -25.93 -20.47
N PRO A 533 32.27 -24.83 -21.16
CA PRO A 533 32.96 -23.68 -21.74
C PRO A 533 32.62 -22.36 -20.99
N GLY A 534 33.63 -21.56 -20.65
CA GLY A 534 33.50 -20.34 -19.83
C GLY A 534 34.74 -20.07 -18.96
N GLY A 535 35.59 -21.09 -18.80
CA GLY A 535 36.93 -20.99 -18.21
C GLY A 535 36.93 -21.01 -16.68
N LEU A 536 38.11 -21.34 -16.12
CA LEU A 536 38.41 -21.12 -14.72
C LEU A 536 38.32 -19.60 -14.47
N LEU A 537 37.24 -19.12 -13.86
CA LEU A 537 37.13 -17.69 -13.55
C LEU A 537 38.00 -17.39 -12.33
N GLU A 538 39.28 -17.04 -12.54
CA GLU A 538 40.14 -16.57 -11.47
C GLU A 538 39.69 -15.18 -11.03
N VAL A 539 39.03 -15.09 -9.88
CA VAL A 539 38.80 -13.82 -9.21
C VAL A 539 40.05 -13.52 -8.38
N THR A 540 40.95 -12.69 -8.91
CA THR A 540 42.01 -12.06 -8.12
C THR A 540 41.48 -10.75 -7.55
N ASN A 541 41.75 -10.52 -6.27
CA ASN A 541 41.22 -9.43 -5.48
C ASN A 541 41.71 -8.05 -5.95
N ASP A 542 40.87 -7.28 -6.62
CA ASP A 542 41.07 -5.85 -6.97
C ASP A 542 40.01 -4.92 -6.35
N ALA A 543 39.31 -5.38 -5.30
CA ALA A 543 38.34 -4.61 -4.51
C ALA A 543 37.03 -4.20 -5.22
N THR A 544 36.75 -4.65 -6.44
CA THR A 544 35.53 -4.25 -7.18
C THR A 544 34.33 -5.19 -7.03
N GLY A 545 34.53 -6.44 -6.57
CA GLY A 545 33.56 -7.51 -6.74
C GLY A 545 33.41 -7.90 -8.22
N LYS A 546 32.90 -9.09 -8.52
CA LYS A 546 32.64 -9.50 -9.91
C LYS A 546 31.22 -10.02 -10.08
N THR A 547 30.57 -9.56 -11.14
CA THR A 547 29.35 -10.15 -11.69
C THR A 547 29.74 -11.35 -12.52
N ILE A 548 29.07 -12.47 -12.30
CA ILE A 548 29.34 -13.72 -12.98
C ILE A 548 28.07 -14.13 -13.70
N CYS A 549 28.13 -14.19 -15.02
CA CYS A 549 27.05 -14.63 -15.88
C CYS A 549 27.35 -16.06 -16.35
N ILE A 550 26.40 -16.96 -16.17
CA ILE A 550 26.59 -18.39 -16.36
C ILE A 550 25.43 -18.88 -17.21
N ASP A 551 25.72 -19.20 -18.46
CA ASP A 551 24.74 -19.78 -19.36
C ASP A 551 24.42 -21.21 -18.89
N PHE A 552 23.14 -21.53 -18.86
CA PHE A 552 22.59 -22.73 -18.23
C PHE A 552 21.49 -23.28 -19.13
N ASP A 553 21.55 -24.51 -19.62
CA ASP A 553 20.51 -24.97 -20.54
C ASP A 553 19.18 -25.35 -19.87
N GLY A 554 19.11 -25.34 -18.53
CA GLY A 554 17.89 -25.61 -17.78
C GLY A 554 17.44 -27.07 -17.73
N THR A 555 18.08 -27.96 -18.50
CA THR A 555 17.64 -29.35 -18.67
C THR A 555 18.13 -30.28 -17.55
N LYS A 556 19.15 -29.84 -16.80
CA LYS A 556 19.77 -30.55 -15.67
C LYS A 556 20.06 -29.59 -14.53
N ASP A 557 20.39 -30.09 -13.35
CA ASP A 557 20.73 -29.25 -12.20
C ASP A 557 22.05 -28.51 -12.47
N LEU A 558 22.22 -27.31 -11.92
CA LEU A 558 23.44 -26.52 -12.05
C LEU A 558 24.16 -26.45 -10.70
N PHE A 559 25.33 -27.07 -10.61
CA PHE A 559 26.15 -27.02 -9.41
C PHE A 559 27.21 -25.92 -9.54
N PHE A 560 27.53 -25.23 -8.45
CA PHE A 560 28.63 -24.28 -8.34
C PHE A 560 29.51 -24.66 -7.18
N ARG A 561 30.75 -25.08 -7.45
CA ARG A 561 31.70 -25.40 -6.40
C ARG A 561 32.75 -24.30 -6.26
N LEU A 562 32.97 -23.84 -5.04
CA LEU A 562 34.09 -22.96 -4.73
C LEU A 562 35.36 -23.78 -4.53
N ILE A 563 36.39 -23.41 -5.27
CA ILE A 563 37.77 -23.79 -4.96
C ILE A 563 38.45 -22.54 -4.41
N SER A 564 38.66 -22.51 -3.11
CA SER A 564 39.28 -21.38 -2.41
C SER A 564 40.19 -21.90 -1.31
N LYS A 565 41.40 -21.33 -1.19
CA LYS A 565 42.34 -21.64 -0.10
C LYS A 565 41.95 -20.98 1.24
N SER A 566 40.88 -20.17 1.27
CA SER A 566 40.44 -19.37 2.43
C SER A 566 38.90 -19.25 2.54
N SER A 567 38.37 -19.09 3.75
CA SER A 567 36.92 -18.90 4.03
C SER A 567 36.45 -17.43 3.92
N GLY A 568 35.13 -17.17 3.88
CA GLY A 568 34.56 -15.81 3.95
C GLY A 568 34.12 -15.18 2.61
N TRP A 569 33.72 -16.00 1.64
CA TRP A 569 33.11 -15.53 0.39
C TRP A 569 31.59 -15.44 0.53
N ASN A 570 31.01 -14.36 0.01
CA ASN A 570 29.57 -14.19 -0.09
C ASN A 570 29.19 -14.14 -1.57
N ILE A 571 28.09 -14.84 -1.88
CA ILE A 571 27.44 -14.77 -3.19
C ILE A 571 26.04 -14.20 -2.97
N TYR A 572 25.70 -13.14 -3.70
CA TYR A 572 24.46 -12.40 -3.55
C TYR A 572 23.86 -12.04 -4.92
N ASP A 573 22.60 -11.59 -4.90
CA ASP A 573 21.85 -11.11 -6.07
C ASP A 573 21.83 -12.10 -7.25
N PHE A 574 21.28 -13.30 -6.99
CA PHE A 574 21.02 -14.30 -8.03
C PHE A 574 19.90 -13.81 -8.96
N ILE A 575 20.23 -13.56 -10.22
CA ILE A 575 19.30 -13.14 -11.28
C ILE A 575 19.27 -14.24 -12.34
N VAL A 576 18.10 -14.72 -12.74
CA VAL A 576 17.97 -15.78 -13.76
C VAL A 576 17.26 -15.25 -14.99
N LYS A 577 17.82 -15.46 -16.19
CA LYS A 577 17.23 -15.04 -17.46
C LYS A 577 16.70 -16.24 -18.26
N PRO A 578 15.44 -16.22 -18.71
CA PRO A 578 14.94 -17.09 -19.77
C PRO A 578 15.27 -16.54 -21.18
N ASP A 579 15.05 -17.34 -22.22
CA ASP A 579 15.60 -17.18 -23.59
C ASP A 579 15.27 -15.84 -24.32
N ASN A 580 16.09 -15.54 -25.35
CA ASN A 580 16.16 -14.34 -26.20
C ASN A 580 14.83 -13.63 -26.55
N MET A 581 14.45 -12.62 -25.76
CA MET A 581 13.79 -11.42 -26.29
C MET A 581 14.79 -10.27 -26.28
N THR A 582 15.10 -9.72 -27.47
CA THR A 582 15.79 -8.44 -27.61
C THR A 582 14.95 -7.36 -26.94
N THR A 583 15.37 -6.91 -25.76
CA THR A 583 14.85 -5.68 -25.17
C THR A 583 15.17 -4.54 -26.15
N GLY A 584 14.15 -3.79 -26.57
CA GLY A 584 14.30 -2.68 -27.53
C GLY A 584 15.11 -1.48 -27.02
N VAL A 585 15.81 -1.62 -25.88
CA VAL A 585 16.64 -0.58 -25.28
C VAL A 585 18.02 -1.20 -25.02
N PRO A 586 19.08 -0.76 -25.73
CA PRO A 586 20.44 -1.19 -25.42
C PRO A 586 20.82 -0.70 -24.02
N GLU A 587 20.96 -1.62 -23.07
CA GLU A 587 21.62 -1.33 -21.80
C GLU A 587 23.12 -1.23 -22.07
N THR A 588 23.70 -0.05 -21.85
CA THR A 588 25.14 0.14 -21.99
C THR A 588 25.71 0.36 -20.60
N GLU A 589 26.53 -0.56 -20.10
CA GLU A 589 27.44 -0.27 -19.00
C GLU A 589 28.47 0.75 -19.53
N VAL A 590 28.35 2.00 -19.12
CA VAL A 590 29.31 3.03 -19.51
C VAL A 590 30.44 3.02 -18.48
N THR A 591 31.58 2.49 -18.88
CA THR A 591 32.81 2.46 -18.08
C THR A 591 33.58 3.78 -18.08
N ASP A 592 33.17 4.76 -18.90
CA ASP A 592 33.78 6.10 -18.97
C ASP A 592 32.99 7.14 -18.15
N ILE A 593 33.65 7.60 -17.08
CA ILE A 593 33.07 8.26 -15.89
C ILE A 593 32.98 9.80 -16.03
N THR A 594 33.10 10.37 -17.23
CA THR A 594 33.33 11.83 -17.32
C THR A 594 32.12 12.68 -16.93
N ASN A 595 30.89 12.14 -16.96
CA ASN A 595 29.66 12.92 -16.76
C ASN A 595 28.82 12.51 -15.53
N ILE A 596 29.15 11.40 -14.85
CA ILE A 596 28.53 10.99 -13.59
C ILE A 596 29.63 10.93 -12.54
N HIS A 597 29.72 11.95 -11.68
CA HIS A 597 30.81 12.01 -10.71
C HIS A 597 30.39 12.74 -9.44
N LEU A 598 30.97 12.33 -8.31
CA LEU A 598 30.70 12.89 -7.01
C LEU A 598 31.86 13.77 -6.56
N THR A 599 31.61 15.06 -6.32
CA THR A 599 32.63 15.99 -5.82
C THR A 599 32.15 16.57 -4.48
N GLY A 600 32.86 16.23 -3.40
CA GLY A 600 32.39 16.50 -2.05
C GLY A 600 31.07 15.77 -1.80
N ASN A 601 30.02 16.52 -1.46
CA ASN A 601 28.68 15.97 -1.26
C ASN A 601 27.78 16.13 -2.48
N ILE A 602 28.26 16.66 -3.61
CA ILE A 602 27.39 16.90 -4.78
C ILE A 602 27.68 15.87 -5.87
N LEU A 603 26.67 15.07 -6.21
CA LEU A 603 26.69 14.16 -7.35
C LEU A 603 26.25 14.93 -8.60
N TYR A 604 27.13 14.98 -9.59
CA TYR A 604 26.87 15.56 -10.91
C TYR A 604 26.44 14.46 -11.88
N LEU A 605 25.43 14.77 -12.70
CA LEU A 605 24.81 13.87 -13.66
C LEU A 605 24.74 14.54 -15.05
N PRO A 606 24.75 13.77 -16.15
CA PRO A 606 24.44 14.30 -17.48
C PRO A 606 22.98 14.76 -17.56
N GLU A 607 22.64 15.57 -18.57
CA GLU A 607 21.23 15.86 -18.88
C GLU A 607 20.41 14.58 -19.05
N ASN A 608 19.30 14.49 -18.33
CA ASN A 608 18.50 13.27 -18.23
C ASN A 608 17.01 13.58 -18.09
N LYS A 609 16.18 12.63 -18.51
CA LYS A 609 14.73 12.64 -18.23
C LYS A 609 14.44 12.24 -16.79
N SER A 610 15.20 11.28 -16.27
CA SER A 610 15.06 10.83 -14.88
C SER A 610 16.34 10.22 -14.34
N VAL A 611 16.49 10.28 -13.03
CA VAL A 611 17.52 9.59 -12.28
C VAL A 611 16.91 8.88 -11.07
N THR A 612 17.40 7.67 -10.82
CA THR A 612 17.06 6.87 -9.65
C THR A 612 18.34 6.32 -9.05
N ILE A 613 18.52 6.49 -7.74
CA ILE A 613 19.73 6.08 -7.03
C ILE A 613 19.37 5.14 -5.91
N TYR A 614 20.06 4.01 -5.88
CA TYR A 614 19.94 3.01 -4.83
C TYR A 614 21.26 2.90 -4.07
N ASN A 615 21.23 2.63 -2.77
CA ASN A 615 22.44 2.17 -2.09
C ASN A 615 22.72 0.69 -2.41
N ILE A 616 23.85 0.16 -1.95
CA ILE A 616 24.21 -1.26 -2.11
C ILE A 616 23.28 -2.28 -1.43
N SER A 617 22.35 -1.84 -0.58
CA SER A 617 21.29 -2.72 -0.05
C SER A 617 20.02 -2.68 -0.89
N GLY A 618 20.04 -2.06 -2.08
CA GLY A 618 18.89 -1.88 -2.96
C GLY A 618 17.86 -0.86 -2.47
N LYS A 619 18.13 -0.14 -1.37
CA LYS A 619 17.23 0.89 -0.85
C LYS A 619 17.28 2.10 -1.78
N LEU A 620 16.10 2.58 -2.20
CA LEU A 620 15.98 3.84 -2.93
C LEU A 620 16.45 4.99 -2.04
N CYS A 621 17.48 5.69 -2.50
CA CYS A 621 18.08 6.84 -1.82
C CYS A 621 17.66 8.16 -2.46
N PHE A 622 17.40 8.15 -3.76
CA PHE A 622 17.02 9.34 -4.50
C PHE A 622 16.26 9.00 -5.78
N GLN A 623 15.22 9.76 -6.11
CA GLN A 623 14.55 9.70 -7.40
C GLN A 623 14.11 11.10 -7.82
N ASN A 624 14.41 11.49 -9.06
CA ASN A 624 13.97 12.78 -9.60
C ASN A 624 13.92 12.78 -11.13
N LYS A 625 13.20 13.75 -11.72
CA LYS A 625 13.16 14.02 -13.16
C LYS A 625 13.96 15.29 -13.47
N ASN A 626 14.66 15.30 -14.60
CA ASN A 626 15.38 16.48 -15.11
C ASN A 626 16.41 17.09 -14.15
N THR A 627 17.14 16.26 -13.40
CA THR A 627 18.08 16.73 -12.38
C THR A 627 19.51 16.43 -12.78
N THR A 628 20.37 17.46 -12.84
CA THR A 628 21.79 17.33 -13.20
C THR A 628 22.73 17.38 -12.00
N THR A 629 22.24 17.72 -10.80
CA THR A 629 23.01 17.73 -9.55
C THR A 629 22.18 17.24 -8.37
N ILE A 630 22.76 16.43 -7.48
CA ILE A 630 22.10 15.91 -6.28
C ILE A 630 23.00 16.14 -5.06
N ASP A 631 22.45 16.70 -3.99
CA ASP A 631 23.15 16.77 -2.70
C ASP A 631 23.04 15.46 -1.93
N PHE A 632 24.18 14.83 -1.69
CA PHE A 632 24.38 13.59 -0.95
C PHE A 632 24.67 13.84 0.54
N SER A 633 24.67 15.08 1.03
CA SER A 633 25.02 15.42 2.42
C SER A 633 24.29 14.59 3.49
N ALA A 634 23.04 14.18 3.23
CA ALA A 634 22.22 13.36 4.13
C ALA A 634 22.40 11.84 3.99
N GLN A 635 23.20 11.37 3.03
CA GLN A 635 23.39 9.94 2.74
C GLN A 635 24.54 9.33 3.56
N ASN A 636 24.48 8.02 3.80
CA ASN A 636 25.57 7.31 4.49
C ASN A 636 26.77 7.10 3.57
N ARG A 637 28.00 7.10 4.11
CA ARG A 637 29.17 6.73 3.30
C ARG A 637 29.05 5.29 2.81
N GLY A 638 29.29 5.07 1.52
CA GLY A 638 29.09 3.77 0.90
C GLY A 638 28.91 3.84 -0.61
N TYR A 639 28.57 2.71 -1.18
CA TYR A 639 28.39 2.56 -2.62
C TYR A 639 26.92 2.76 -3.01
N TYR A 640 26.71 3.39 -4.16
CA TYR A 640 25.41 3.68 -4.73
C TYR A 640 25.37 3.32 -6.22
N ILE A 641 24.22 2.84 -6.67
CA ILE A 641 23.91 2.59 -8.08
C ILE A 641 23.02 3.72 -8.57
N VAL A 642 23.51 4.45 -9.56
CA VAL A 642 22.82 5.54 -10.24
C VAL A 642 22.27 5.00 -11.55
N ARG A 643 20.96 4.98 -11.69
CA ARG A 643 20.27 4.69 -12.95
C ARG A 643 19.76 5.99 -13.54
N ILE A 644 20.10 6.25 -14.78
CA ILE A 644 19.72 7.47 -15.50
C ILE A 644 18.99 7.07 -16.76
N LYS A 645 17.85 7.71 -17.02
CA LYS A 645 17.22 7.69 -18.33
C LYS A 645 17.64 8.95 -19.07
N ASP A 646 18.45 8.81 -20.12
CA ASP A 646 18.95 9.97 -20.86
C ASP A 646 17.83 10.67 -21.66
N MET A 647 18.15 11.83 -22.26
CA MET A 647 17.19 12.59 -23.08
C MET A 647 16.68 11.82 -24.32
N LYS A 648 17.40 10.79 -24.75
CA LYS A 648 17.03 9.92 -25.87
C LYS A 648 16.22 8.69 -25.43
N GLY A 649 16.07 8.47 -24.12
CA GLY A 649 15.31 7.37 -23.54
C GLY A 649 16.14 6.13 -23.21
N ASN A 650 17.47 6.15 -23.39
CA ASN A 650 18.34 5.04 -23.04
C ASN A 650 18.56 4.99 -21.53
N THR A 651 18.75 3.77 -21.01
CA THR A 651 19.11 3.56 -19.61
C THR A 651 20.63 3.47 -19.47
N ILE A 652 21.19 4.36 -18.65
CA ILE A 652 22.58 4.37 -18.24
C ILE A 652 22.63 3.95 -16.78
N ILE A 653 23.46 2.96 -16.45
CA ILE A 653 23.70 2.52 -15.08
C ILE A 653 25.14 2.83 -14.73
N SER A 654 25.35 3.48 -13.59
CA SER A 654 26.67 3.84 -13.08
C SER A 654 26.77 3.55 -11.59
N LYS A 655 27.98 3.24 -11.12
CA LYS A 655 28.28 3.02 -9.70
C LYS A 655 29.12 4.18 -9.19
N ILE A 656 28.71 4.74 -8.05
CA ILE A 656 29.46 5.78 -7.35
C ILE A 656 29.75 5.35 -5.91
N MET A 657 30.77 5.96 -5.30
CA MET A 657 31.08 5.84 -3.88
C MET A 657 30.96 7.24 -3.27
N TYR A 658 30.25 7.35 -2.15
CA TYR A 658 30.13 8.55 -1.33
C TYR A 658 30.86 8.41 0.01
#